data_AF-A0A957UYN3-F1
#
_entry.id   AF-A0A957UYN3-F1
#
_cell.length_a   1.000
_cell.length_b   1.000
_cell.length_c   1.000
_cell.angle_alpha   90.00
_cell.angle_beta   90.00
_cell.angle_gamma   90.00
#
_symmetry.space_group_name_H-M   'P 1'
#
loop_
_entity.id
_entity.type
_entity.pdbx_description
1 polymer ?
#
loop_
_entity_poly.entity_id
_entity_poly.type
_entity_poly.pdbx_seq_one_letter_code
_entity_poly.pdbx_strand_id
1 'polypeptide(L)'
;MKQALISLLRNRSYQLALVITLGVMAGQHLITEHVLTTRHLGTLDHLAIFAVTGAWMLPAALLSVVLGRRIARFLGIGERHWLHRIELAGLISIVMLEILLAGFVAQPWTHPIYDALLPAHHHAADPLQTMVLGQMLTFVVALLGLFLLPLQDVKWRAVQVPSLSLNTRRRAVSLALLASMVLSLLPFQVQNGVLTPATTQAVSDACTDPGAPQRSYNVSAIFVRMTLNRFGDNDPGAAMYVLTENIPALRAEEAARQVTTGLRSDLIQPLVIRANLGECVTINFTNQLNRAASFHVQSLAYTVNNAGGMVGNNPDTFAAANGGTRTYRISMPPANDPRGEGAYYFYSHGAARALTSHGLFGALVAEPPGSTYLHAMTGQPLTSGWEAIIVDPNGSNFREFTLLWHEIGDEKADIFDAAGTPLPVLDQAISGAYRPGSRAMNYRSEPFMDRLLLQQANGQEMDKALAYSSYTFGDPATPMPRSYLGEPTKTRLVHAGSEMFHVYHLHGGGTRWRRNPFADDRGEFDQGLKKSPTQDAFSIRLDSQSIAPSESFTLEHECAAGGCQQTAGDYLFHCHIGPHYVAGMWSFWRVYDTLQPDLAVIPTRAPAPTAVNSLGLIGTVVEGRTLLPAAQITDPNTQISIEDWARRLFPAQGVPFDELDAAVWDWTIDYVNGDPNQPLVLGEPETTFTWVNYTPRPGTRPDRRPEIMFNPTNARYAWPVLRPHLGRRPPFASNQHGGAPWAGETATATRPDGMCPDTAPNNRFYPV
;
A
#
# COMPACT_ATOMS: atom_id res chain seq x y z
N MET A 1 -48.52 22.12 44.88
CA MET A 1 -47.40 21.51 44.09
C MET A 1 -46.18 21.12 44.95
N LYS A 2 -45.54 22.05 45.69
CA LYS A 2 -44.29 21.77 46.46
C LYS A 2 -44.41 20.61 47.47
N GLN A 3 -45.49 20.54 48.25
CA GLN A 3 -45.71 19.44 49.23
C GLN A 3 -46.02 18.08 48.56
N ALA A 4 -46.73 18.08 47.43
CA ALA A 4 -46.98 16.86 46.65
C ALA A 4 -45.70 16.32 46.00
N LEU A 5 -44.83 17.21 45.52
CA LEU A 5 -43.51 16.85 44.98
C LEU A 5 -42.59 16.27 46.07
N ILE A 6 -42.57 16.88 47.27
CA ILE A 6 -41.81 16.38 48.43
C ILE A 6 -42.34 15.02 48.90
N SER A 7 -43.65 14.80 48.87
CA SER A 7 -44.29 13.51 49.15
C SER A 7 -43.89 12.43 48.14
N LEU A 8 -43.91 12.76 46.85
CA LEU A 8 -43.50 11.86 45.76
C LEU A 8 -42.01 11.48 45.88
N LEU A 9 -41.16 12.47 46.14
CA LEU A 9 -39.70 12.29 46.31
C LEU A 9 -39.32 11.51 47.56
N ARG A 10 -40.18 11.43 48.59
CA ARG A 10 -39.98 10.59 49.78
C ARG A 10 -40.49 9.16 49.61
N ASN A 11 -41.21 8.85 48.53
CA ASN A 11 -41.71 7.49 48.29
C ASN A 11 -40.59 6.61 47.75
N ARG A 12 -40.14 5.65 48.57
CA ARG A 12 -39.05 4.71 48.24
C ARG A 12 -39.27 3.94 46.93
N SER A 13 -40.53 3.72 46.51
CA SER A 13 -40.85 3.05 45.24
C SER A 13 -40.48 3.91 44.03
N TYR A 14 -40.80 5.20 44.10
CA TYR A 14 -40.47 6.16 43.05
C TYR A 14 -38.96 6.43 43.01
N GLN A 15 -38.31 6.50 44.17
CA GLN A 15 -36.85 6.59 44.24
C GLN A 15 -36.16 5.40 43.57
N LEU A 16 -36.63 4.17 43.84
CA LEU A 16 -36.07 2.98 43.22
C LEU A 16 -36.32 2.93 41.70
N ALA A 17 -37.52 3.29 41.25
CA ALA A 17 -37.82 3.36 39.81
C ALA A 17 -36.96 4.41 39.09
N LEU A 18 -36.70 5.55 39.73
CA LEU A 18 -35.82 6.59 39.18
C LEU A 18 -34.37 6.09 39.06
N VAL A 19 -33.85 5.37 40.06
CA VAL A 19 -32.51 4.79 40.02
C VAL A 19 -32.38 3.74 38.91
N ILE A 20 -33.38 2.86 38.75
CA ILE A 20 -33.42 1.88 37.66
C ILE A 20 -33.42 2.60 36.30
N THR A 21 -34.22 3.66 36.16
CA THR A 21 -34.29 4.47 34.95
C THR A 21 -32.94 5.09 34.59
N LEU A 22 -32.27 5.72 35.54
CA LEU A 22 -30.94 6.32 35.32
C LEU A 22 -29.89 5.27 34.95
N GLY A 23 -29.93 4.09 35.56
CA GLY A 23 -29.01 2.99 35.24
C GLY A 23 -29.18 2.49 33.80
N VAL A 24 -30.42 2.32 33.35
CA VAL A 24 -30.72 1.91 31.96
C VAL A 24 -30.32 3.01 30.97
N MET A 25 -30.60 4.28 31.27
CA MET A 25 -30.19 5.42 30.45
C MET A 25 -28.67 5.47 30.24
N ALA A 26 -27.89 5.27 31.31
CA ALA A 26 -26.43 5.27 31.23
C ALA A 26 -25.88 4.10 30.39
N GLY A 27 -26.40 2.89 30.60
CA GLY A 27 -25.98 1.72 29.84
C GLY A 27 -26.32 1.82 28.35
N GLN A 28 -27.52 2.30 28.03
CA GLN A 28 -27.96 2.47 26.65
C GLN A 28 -27.16 3.58 25.92
N HIS A 29 -26.82 4.65 26.63
CA HIS A 29 -25.97 5.70 26.08
C HIS A 29 -24.57 5.17 25.69
N LEU A 30 -23.94 4.38 26.57
CA LEU A 30 -22.64 3.74 26.28
C LEU A 30 -22.70 2.84 25.04
N ILE A 31 -23.75 2.03 24.90
CA ILE A 31 -23.96 1.17 23.73
C ILE A 31 -24.18 2.01 22.47
N THR A 32 -24.99 3.06 22.55
CA THR A 32 -25.30 3.90 21.39
C THR A 32 -24.03 4.58 20.87
N GLU A 33 -23.24 5.19 21.75
CA GLU A 33 -22.04 5.94 21.38
C GLU A 33 -20.89 5.04 20.90
N HIS A 34 -20.69 3.87 21.53
CA HIS A 34 -19.51 3.03 21.28
C HIS A 34 -19.76 1.83 20.36
N VAL A 35 -21.03 1.43 20.16
CA VAL A 35 -21.38 0.22 19.40
C VAL A 35 -22.22 0.53 18.16
N LEU A 36 -23.15 1.49 18.25
CA LEU A 36 -24.15 1.70 17.19
C LEU A 36 -23.85 2.89 16.28
N THR A 37 -23.24 3.97 16.78
CA THR A 37 -22.98 5.18 15.97
C THR A 37 -21.51 5.28 15.55
N THR A 38 -21.25 5.44 14.26
CA THR A 38 -19.91 5.72 13.70
C THR A 38 -19.56 7.22 13.68
N ARG A 39 -20.39 8.07 14.27
CA ARG A 39 -20.23 9.54 14.30
C ARG A 39 -20.27 10.06 15.74
N HIS A 40 -19.49 11.11 16.01
CA HIS A 40 -19.58 11.86 17.27
C HIS A 40 -20.93 12.60 17.34
N LEU A 41 -21.69 12.36 18.42
CA LEU A 41 -22.96 13.03 18.70
C LEU A 41 -22.73 14.41 19.32
N GLY A 42 -23.57 15.39 18.98
CA GLY A 42 -23.52 16.71 19.58
C GLY A 42 -24.23 16.77 20.95
N THR A 43 -23.99 17.84 21.73
CA THR A 43 -24.61 18.02 23.05
C THR A 43 -26.14 18.01 23.00
N LEU A 44 -26.75 18.55 21.95
CA LEU A 44 -28.21 18.53 21.76
C LEU A 44 -28.74 17.12 21.46
N ASP A 45 -27.98 16.31 20.73
CA ASP A 45 -28.34 14.92 20.42
C ASP A 45 -28.27 14.06 21.68
N HIS A 46 -27.23 14.24 22.50
CA HIS A 46 -27.14 13.60 23.81
C HIS A 46 -28.33 13.97 24.71
N LEU A 47 -28.66 15.25 24.80
CA LEU A 47 -29.81 15.71 25.59
C LEU A 47 -31.14 15.14 25.08
N ALA A 48 -31.32 15.06 23.76
CA ALA A 48 -32.51 14.44 23.17
C ALA A 48 -32.58 12.95 23.51
N ILE A 49 -31.49 12.20 23.34
CA ILE A 49 -31.43 10.76 23.65
C ILE A 49 -31.72 10.51 25.13
N PHE A 50 -31.12 11.27 26.04
CA PHE A 50 -31.38 11.14 27.47
C PHE A 50 -32.81 11.53 27.84
N ALA A 51 -33.35 12.63 27.31
CA ALA A 51 -34.72 13.06 27.59
C ALA A 51 -35.74 12.02 27.12
N VAL A 52 -35.56 11.51 25.91
CA VAL A 52 -36.40 10.49 25.28
C VAL A 52 -36.31 9.19 26.09
N THR A 53 -35.12 8.63 26.28
CA THR A 53 -34.91 7.38 27.03
C THR A 53 -35.42 7.48 28.47
N GLY A 54 -35.19 8.59 29.16
CA GLY A 54 -35.65 8.81 30.53
C GLY A 54 -37.17 8.93 30.65
N ALA A 55 -37.82 9.61 29.71
CA ALA A 55 -39.28 9.69 29.66
C ALA A 55 -39.93 8.31 29.47
N TRP A 56 -39.28 7.41 28.72
CA TRP A 56 -39.76 6.05 28.45
C TRP A 56 -39.51 5.06 29.59
N MET A 57 -38.31 5.06 30.17
CA MET A 57 -37.90 4.05 31.13
C MET A 57 -38.56 4.23 32.51
N LEU A 58 -39.00 5.45 32.84
CA LEU A 58 -39.59 5.74 34.13
C LEU A 58 -40.93 5.01 34.37
N PRO A 59 -41.91 4.99 33.44
CA PRO A 59 -43.12 4.18 33.60
C PRO A 59 -42.86 2.67 33.65
N ALA A 60 -41.94 2.15 32.84
CA ALA A 60 -41.56 0.74 32.86
C ALA A 60 -40.94 0.35 34.22
N ALA A 61 -40.02 1.18 34.74
CA ALA A 61 -39.42 0.99 36.06
C ALA A 61 -40.44 1.13 37.20
N LEU A 62 -41.41 2.04 37.08
CA LEU A 62 -42.50 2.16 38.07
C LEU A 62 -43.40 0.93 38.05
N LEU A 63 -43.76 0.44 36.87
CA LEU A 63 -44.58 -0.76 36.70
C LEU A 63 -43.86 -1.99 37.27
N SER A 64 -42.56 -2.14 37.00
CA SER A 64 -41.77 -3.26 37.50
C SER A 64 -41.63 -3.25 39.02
N VAL A 65 -41.42 -2.07 39.63
CA VAL A 65 -41.39 -1.92 41.09
C VAL A 65 -42.75 -2.27 41.71
N VAL A 66 -43.86 -1.82 41.12
CA VAL A 66 -45.21 -2.10 41.62
C VAL A 66 -45.55 -3.59 41.52
N LEU A 67 -45.32 -4.18 40.36
CA LEU A 67 -45.65 -5.58 40.10
C LEU A 67 -44.72 -6.53 40.86
N GLY A 68 -43.40 -6.25 40.88
CA GLY A 68 -42.42 -7.00 41.66
C GLY A 68 -42.76 -7.03 43.15
N ARG A 69 -43.22 -5.90 43.72
CA ARG A 69 -43.71 -5.85 45.11
C ARG A 69 -45.03 -6.57 45.34
N ARG A 70 -45.95 -6.58 44.37
CA ARG A 70 -47.18 -7.40 44.45
C ARG A 70 -46.85 -8.88 44.46
N ILE A 71 -45.94 -9.32 43.57
CA ILE A 71 -45.46 -10.70 43.49
C ILE A 71 -44.71 -11.10 44.78
N ALA A 72 -43.82 -10.24 45.28
CA ALA A 72 -43.10 -10.50 46.53
C ALA A 72 -44.05 -10.69 47.73
N ARG A 73 -45.10 -9.85 47.84
CA ARG A 73 -46.14 -10.03 48.87
C ARG A 73 -46.90 -11.35 48.71
N PHE A 74 -47.25 -11.72 47.48
CA PHE A 74 -47.88 -13.00 47.19
C PHE A 74 -47.02 -14.21 47.58
N LEU A 75 -45.68 -14.07 47.46
CA LEU A 75 -44.69 -15.08 47.82
C LEU A 75 -44.29 -15.07 49.31
N GLY A 76 -44.86 -14.18 50.12
CA GLY A 76 -44.51 -14.02 51.53
C GLY A 76 -43.10 -13.47 51.76
N ILE A 77 -42.52 -12.76 50.78
CA ILE A 77 -41.20 -12.12 50.86
C ILE A 77 -41.39 -10.75 51.50
N GLY A 78 -40.91 -10.58 52.74
CA GLY A 78 -41.09 -9.35 53.53
C GLY A 78 -39.81 -8.51 53.61
N GLU A 79 -39.92 -7.18 53.70
CA GLU A 79 -38.76 -6.24 53.63
C GLU A 79 -37.86 -6.19 54.90
N ARG A 80 -38.09 -7.07 55.88
CA ARG A 80 -37.44 -7.01 57.21
C ARG A 80 -36.02 -7.59 57.25
N HIS A 81 -35.71 -8.59 56.42
CA HIS A 81 -34.39 -9.24 56.38
C HIS A 81 -33.65 -8.91 55.08
N TRP A 82 -32.32 -8.81 55.12
CA TRP A 82 -31.51 -8.39 53.97
C TRP A 82 -31.64 -9.35 52.77
N LEU A 83 -31.72 -10.67 53.03
CA LEU A 83 -31.96 -11.68 51.98
C LEU A 83 -33.28 -11.45 51.24
N HIS A 84 -34.37 -11.12 51.94
CA HIS A 84 -35.66 -10.82 51.30
C HIS A 84 -35.63 -9.53 50.48
N ARG A 85 -34.74 -8.57 50.81
CA ARG A 85 -34.54 -7.37 50.00
C ARG A 85 -33.82 -7.71 48.70
N ILE A 86 -32.89 -8.65 48.73
CA ILE A 86 -32.24 -9.20 47.52
C ILE A 86 -33.27 -9.94 46.66
N GLU A 87 -34.10 -10.79 47.27
CA GLU A 87 -35.18 -11.49 46.56
C GLU A 87 -36.17 -10.51 45.92
N LEU A 88 -36.57 -9.46 46.64
CA LEU A 88 -37.43 -8.41 46.09
C LEU A 88 -36.76 -7.65 44.94
N ALA A 89 -35.47 -7.30 45.09
CA ALA A 89 -34.72 -6.63 44.03
C ALA A 89 -34.59 -7.52 42.78
N GLY A 90 -34.36 -8.83 42.96
CA GLY A 90 -34.35 -9.81 41.89
C GLY A 90 -35.70 -9.89 41.17
N LEU A 91 -36.81 -9.93 41.89
CA LEU A 91 -38.15 -9.93 41.30
C LEU A 91 -38.44 -8.66 40.50
N ILE A 92 -38.09 -7.48 41.03
CA ILE A 92 -38.25 -6.21 40.32
C ILE A 92 -37.41 -6.21 39.04
N SER A 93 -36.17 -6.70 39.10
CA SER A 93 -35.25 -6.76 37.97
C SER A 93 -35.75 -7.70 36.88
N ILE A 94 -36.29 -8.87 37.24
CA ILE A 94 -36.85 -9.82 36.27
C ILE A 94 -38.10 -9.22 35.61
N VAL A 95 -39.01 -8.62 36.38
CA VAL A 95 -40.19 -7.96 35.80
C VAL A 95 -39.78 -6.82 34.87
N MET A 96 -38.75 -6.05 35.23
CA MET A 96 -38.22 -5.00 34.36
C MET A 96 -37.68 -5.59 33.05
N LEU A 97 -36.91 -6.67 33.12
CA LEU A 97 -36.36 -7.36 31.96
C LEU A 97 -37.48 -7.85 31.02
N GLU A 98 -38.53 -8.44 31.56
CA GLU A 98 -39.67 -8.92 30.76
C GLU A 98 -40.44 -7.79 30.07
N ILE A 99 -40.63 -6.66 30.76
CA ILE A 99 -41.26 -5.47 30.15
C ILE A 99 -40.41 -4.94 29.00
N LEU A 100 -39.09 -4.87 29.18
CA LEU A 100 -38.16 -4.42 28.14
C LEU A 100 -38.12 -5.39 26.95
N LEU A 101 -38.12 -6.70 27.22
CA LEU A 101 -38.09 -7.73 26.19
C LEU A 101 -39.38 -7.75 25.36
N ALA A 102 -40.56 -7.63 26.00
CA ALA A 102 -41.82 -7.55 25.28
C ALA A 102 -41.84 -6.35 24.31
N GLY A 103 -41.25 -5.24 24.73
CA GLY A 103 -40.97 -4.08 23.89
C GLY A 103 -40.08 -4.38 22.69
N PHE A 104 -38.96 -5.05 22.94
CA PHE A 104 -37.98 -5.43 21.93
C PHE A 104 -38.56 -6.42 20.89
N VAL A 105 -39.28 -7.47 21.34
CA VAL A 105 -39.90 -8.48 20.46
C VAL A 105 -41.02 -7.88 19.60
N ALA A 106 -41.72 -6.86 20.07
CA ALA A 106 -42.75 -6.19 19.31
C ALA A 106 -42.20 -5.26 18.21
N GLN A 107 -40.93 -4.86 18.29
CA GLN A 107 -40.31 -3.89 17.38
C GLN A 107 -40.40 -4.29 15.88
N PRO A 108 -40.05 -5.52 15.45
CA PRO A 108 -40.06 -5.88 14.02
C PRO A 108 -41.46 -5.87 13.40
N TRP A 109 -42.50 -6.13 14.20
CA TRP A 109 -43.89 -6.22 13.76
C TRP A 109 -44.53 -4.85 13.53
N THR A 110 -43.90 -3.79 14.04
CA THR A 110 -44.40 -2.41 13.91
C THR A 110 -43.77 -1.62 12.77
N HIS A 111 -42.65 -2.09 12.22
CA HIS A 111 -41.96 -1.47 11.10
C HIS A 111 -42.87 -1.26 9.86
N PRO A 112 -43.71 -2.23 9.44
CA PRO A 112 -44.58 -2.05 8.28
C PRO A 112 -45.71 -1.03 8.50
N ILE A 113 -46.14 -0.86 9.75
CA ILE A 113 -47.19 0.10 10.12
C ILE A 113 -46.63 1.53 10.09
N TYR A 114 -45.37 1.70 10.48
CA TYR A 114 -44.66 2.98 10.44
C TYR A 114 -44.38 3.43 9.00
N ASP A 115 -43.87 2.54 8.16
CA ASP A 115 -43.63 2.82 6.73
C ASP A 115 -44.94 3.22 6.00
N ALA A 116 -46.08 2.66 6.43
CA ALA A 116 -47.40 3.02 5.93
C ALA A 116 -47.92 4.38 6.43
N LEU A 117 -47.48 4.87 7.59
CA LEU A 117 -47.96 6.10 8.24
C LEU A 117 -47.11 7.34 7.94
N LEU A 118 -45.82 7.18 7.60
CA LEU A 118 -44.89 8.28 7.30
C LEU A 118 -44.12 8.01 5.99
N PRO A 119 -44.76 8.15 4.81
CA PRO A 119 -44.21 7.67 3.54
C PRO A 119 -43.02 8.46 2.99
N ALA A 120 -42.67 9.60 3.59
CA ALA A 120 -41.70 10.54 3.05
C ALA A 120 -40.46 10.58 3.93
N HIS A 121 -39.54 9.62 3.76
CA HIS A 121 -38.08 9.78 3.82
C HIS A 121 -37.42 8.43 3.51
N HIS A 122 -37.06 8.22 2.23
CA HIS A 122 -36.19 7.13 1.81
C HIS A 122 -34.74 7.42 2.21
N HIS A 123 -34.38 7.08 3.44
CA HIS A 123 -33.02 6.69 3.79
C HIS A 123 -33.11 5.44 4.66
N ALA A 124 -32.21 4.48 4.44
CA ALA A 124 -32.14 3.24 5.21
C ALA A 124 -32.33 3.54 6.70
N ALA A 125 -33.24 2.81 7.36
CA ALA A 125 -33.63 3.09 8.73
C ALA A 125 -32.37 3.16 9.61
N ASP A 126 -32.06 4.35 10.13
CA ASP A 126 -30.94 4.54 11.04
C ASP A 126 -31.17 3.61 12.25
N PRO A 127 -30.18 2.79 12.66
CA PRO A 127 -30.26 1.99 13.89
C PRO A 127 -30.76 2.78 15.10
N LEU A 128 -30.47 4.09 15.16
CA LEU A 128 -30.96 4.99 16.18
C LEU A 128 -32.47 5.22 16.11
N GLN A 129 -33.03 5.41 14.91
CA GLN A 129 -34.47 5.63 14.71
C GLN A 129 -35.29 4.38 15.05
N THR A 130 -34.83 3.21 14.60
CA THR A 130 -35.49 1.93 14.90
C THR A 130 -35.47 1.62 16.39
N MET A 131 -34.36 1.91 17.08
CA MET A 131 -34.25 1.80 18.53
C MET A 131 -35.24 2.72 19.26
N VAL A 132 -35.32 3.99 18.85
CA VAL A 132 -36.25 4.97 19.47
C VAL A 132 -37.70 4.52 19.30
N LEU A 133 -38.08 3.98 18.14
CA LEU A 133 -39.44 3.50 17.87
C LEU A 133 -39.83 2.29 18.75
N GLY A 134 -38.94 1.31 18.92
CA GLY A 134 -39.18 0.18 19.84
C GLY A 134 -39.40 0.64 21.29
N GLN A 135 -38.71 1.70 21.70
CA GLN A 135 -38.83 2.27 23.05
C GLN A 135 -40.16 2.99 23.28
N MET A 136 -40.68 3.69 22.26
CA MET A 136 -42.00 4.35 22.33
C MET A 136 -43.14 3.34 22.55
N LEU A 137 -43.09 2.19 21.89
CA LEU A 137 -44.13 1.16 22.01
C LEU A 137 -44.10 0.48 23.38
N THR A 138 -42.91 0.21 23.90
CA THR A 138 -42.70 -0.33 25.25
C THR A 138 -43.32 0.59 26.31
N PHE A 139 -43.19 1.90 26.14
CA PHE A 139 -43.81 2.90 27.01
C PHE A 139 -45.34 2.86 26.96
N VAL A 140 -45.94 2.74 25.77
CA VAL A 140 -47.41 2.64 25.64
C VAL A 140 -47.94 1.41 26.38
N VAL A 141 -47.27 0.26 26.24
CA VAL A 141 -47.61 -0.98 26.96
C VAL A 141 -47.46 -0.80 28.49
N ALA A 142 -46.36 -0.18 28.94
CA ALA A 142 -46.13 0.06 30.36
C ALA A 142 -47.14 1.04 30.98
N LEU A 143 -47.52 2.10 30.25
CA LEU A 143 -48.55 3.05 30.67
C LEU A 143 -49.94 2.42 30.70
N LEU A 144 -50.31 1.63 29.69
CA LEU A 144 -51.55 0.86 29.69
C LEU A 144 -51.57 -0.10 30.89
N GLY A 145 -50.46 -0.80 31.18
CA GLY A 145 -50.33 -1.63 32.37
C GLY A 145 -50.55 -0.85 33.66
N LEU A 146 -49.93 0.33 33.81
CA LEU A 146 -50.12 1.24 34.95
C LEU A 146 -51.55 1.78 35.08
N PHE A 147 -52.21 2.06 33.95
CA PHE A 147 -53.56 2.59 33.91
C PHE A 147 -54.62 1.51 34.19
N LEU A 148 -54.36 0.26 33.81
CA LEU A 148 -55.22 -0.90 34.08
C LEU A 148 -55.02 -1.47 35.49
N LEU A 149 -53.88 -1.21 36.15
CA LEU A 149 -53.58 -1.68 37.53
C LEU A 149 -54.65 -1.33 38.60
N PRO A 150 -55.28 -0.13 38.60
CA PRO A 150 -56.40 0.18 39.50
C PRO A 150 -57.75 -0.40 39.06
N LEU A 151 -57.96 -0.69 37.77
CA LEU A 151 -59.16 -1.39 37.27
C LEU A 151 -59.18 -2.87 37.69
N GLN A 152 -58.06 -3.38 38.20
CA GLN A 152 -57.91 -4.72 38.78
C GLN A 152 -58.24 -4.79 40.28
N ASP A 153 -58.94 -3.80 40.86
CA ASP A 153 -59.72 -3.98 42.11
C ASP A 153 -60.93 -4.93 41.91
N VAL A 154 -60.85 -5.83 40.91
CA VAL A 154 -61.47 -7.15 41.00
C VAL A 154 -60.97 -7.74 42.32
N LYS A 155 -61.85 -7.79 43.31
CA LYS A 155 -61.68 -8.64 44.49
C LYS A 155 -61.21 -9.97 43.94
N TRP A 156 -59.93 -10.30 44.12
CA TRP A 156 -59.41 -11.64 43.94
C TRP A 156 -60.10 -12.49 45.01
N ARG A 157 -61.40 -12.75 44.83
CA ARG A 157 -62.11 -13.84 45.49
C ARG A 157 -61.24 -15.02 45.15
N ALA A 158 -60.59 -15.52 46.18
CA ALA A 158 -59.67 -16.62 46.12
C ALA A 158 -60.21 -17.63 45.10
N VAL A 159 -59.54 -17.71 43.94
CA VAL A 159 -59.46 -19.00 43.30
C VAL A 159 -58.92 -19.88 44.42
N GLN A 160 -59.75 -20.76 44.96
CA GLN A 160 -59.33 -21.77 45.92
C GLN A 160 -58.41 -22.73 45.16
N VAL A 161 -57.23 -22.23 44.80
CA VAL A 161 -56.09 -23.07 44.53
C VAL A 161 -55.85 -23.78 45.86
N PRO A 162 -55.73 -25.13 45.89
CA PRO A 162 -55.38 -25.86 47.10
C PRO A 162 -54.25 -25.11 47.81
N SER A 163 -54.25 -25.04 49.14
CA SER A 163 -53.26 -24.29 49.92
C SER A 163 -51.86 -24.85 49.67
N LEU A 164 -51.26 -24.45 48.55
CA LEU A 164 -49.91 -24.80 48.16
C LEU A 164 -49.02 -24.20 49.23
N SER A 165 -48.15 -25.05 49.81
CA SER A 165 -47.16 -24.61 50.78
C SER A 165 -46.39 -23.40 50.23
N LEU A 166 -45.92 -22.51 51.10
CA LEU A 166 -45.07 -21.38 50.71
C LEU A 166 -43.90 -21.83 49.82
N ASN A 167 -43.35 -23.02 50.07
CA ASN A 167 -42.29 -23.62 49.27
C ASN A 167 -42.74 -23.98 47.85
N THR A 168 -43.95 -24.48 47.69
CA THR A 168 -44.50 -24.82 46.36
C THR A 168 -44.81 -23.56 45.54
N ARG A 169 -45.32 -22.49 46.18
CA ARG A 169 -45.53 -21.19 45.52
C ARG A 169 -44.22 -20.54 45.08
N ARG A 170 -43.20 -20.57 45.96
CA ARG A 170 -41.85 -20.08 45.63
C ARG A 170 -41.24 -20.86 44.47
N ARG A 171 -41.33 -22.20 44.47
CA ARG A 171 -40.83 -23.03 43.36
C ARG A 171 -41.56 -22.75 42.05
N ALA A 172 -42.88 -22.62 42.06
CA ALA A 172 -43.66 -22.36 40.84
C ALA A 172 -43.30 -20.99 40.23
N VAL A 173 -43.15 -19.95 41.04
CA VAL A 173 -42.75 -18.62 40.54
C VAL A 173 -41.27 -18.59 40.15
N SER A 174 -40.38 -19.22 40.91
CA SER A 174 -38.98 -19.36 40.50
C SER A 174 -38.83 -20.11 39.18
N LEU A 175 -39.58 -21.20 38.96
CA LEU A 175 -39.61 -21.93 37.70
C LEU A 175 -40.24 -21.11 36.57
N ALA A 176 -41.30 -20.34 36.83
CA ALA A 176 -41.89 -19.46 35.84
C ALA A 176 -40.93 -18.34 35.43
N LEU A 177 -40.21 -17.75 36.39
CA LEU A 177 -39.19 -16.73 36.13
C LEU A 177 -37.96 -17.30 35.43
N LEU A 178 -37.51 -18.53 35.78
CA LEU A 178 -36.44 -19.23 35.08
C LEU A 178 -36.85 -19.62 33.66
N ALA A 179 -38.07 -20.13 33.48
CA ALA A 179 -38.62 -20.45 32.17
C ALA A 179 -38.74 -19.20 31.32
N SER A 180 -39.22 -18.08 31.87
CA SER A 180 -39.29 -16.79 31.20
C SER A 180 -37.90 -16.23 30.86
N MET A 181 -36.92 -16.37 31.76
CA MET A 181 -35.51 -16.02 31.51
C MET A 181 -34.88 -16.89 30.41
N VAL A 182 -35.21 -18.17 30.34
CA VAL A 182 -34.73 -19.07 29.26
C VAL A 182 -35.46 -18.79 27.94
N LEU A 183 -36.76 -18.55 27.99
CA LEU A 183 -37.58 -18.17 26.83
C LEU A 183 -37.18 -16.80 26.27
N SER A 184 -36.66 -15.89 27.10
CA SER A 184 -36.13 -14.59 26.70
C SER A 184 -34.71 -14.60 26.17
N LEU A 185 -33.97 -15.70 26.35
CA LEU A 185 -32.68 -15.96 25.68
C LEU A 185 -32.85 -16.56 24.28
N LEU A 186 -34.03 -17.13 23.95
CA LEU A 186 -34.32 -17.72 22.64
C LEU A 186 -34.35 -16.72 21.45
N PRO A 187 -34.84 -15.47 21.58
CA PRO A 187 -34.83 -14.50 20.47
C PRO A 187 -33.42 -14.12 20.02
N PHE A 188 -32.42 -14.25 20.90
CA PHE A 188 -31.01 -13.97 20.58
C PHE A 188 -30.43 -14.97 19.56
N GLN A 189 -31.04 -16.14 19.39
CA GLN A 189 -30.67 -17.11 18.36
C GLN A 189 -31.39 -16.92 17.02
N VAL A 190 -32.57 -16.28 17.01
CA VAL A 190 -33.35 -16.08 15.76
C VAL A 190 -32.84 -14.89 14.95
N GLN A 191 -32.25 -13.88 15.60
CA GLN A 191 -31.69 -12.70 14.90
C GLN A 191 -30.35 -12.97 14.21
N ASN A 192 -29.56 -13.95 14.66
CA ASN A 192 -28.34 -14.35 13.95
C ASN A 192 -28.62 -15.18 12.69
N GLY A 193 -29.87 -15.60 12.46
CA GLY A 193 -30.27 -16.43 11.32
C GLY A 193 -30.86 -15.67 10.13
N VAL A 194 -31.19 -14.38 10.28
CA VAL A 194 -31.74 -13.56 9.19
C VAL A 194 -31.02 -12.20 9.20
N LEU A 195 -29.72 -12.24 8.92
CA LEU A 195 -29.15 -11.13 8.14
C LEU A 195 -29.85 -11.22 6.79
N THR A 196 -30.93 -10.46 6.58
CA THR A 196 -31.27 -10.04 5.22
C THR A 196 -29.97 -9.51 4.65
N PRO A 197 -29.42 -10.07 3.56
CA PRO A 197 -28.21 -9.52 2.98
C PRO A 197 -28.53 -8.04 2.79
N ALA A 198 -27.70 -7.17 3.38
CA ALA A 198 -27.68 -5.78 2.97
C ALA A 198 -27.73 -5.85 1.46
N THR A 199 -28.76 -5.24 0.84
CA THR A 199 -28.94 -5.26 -0.61
C THR A 199 -27.58 -4.94 -1.18
N THR A 200 -26.89 -5.98 -1.66
CA THR A 200 -25.59 -5.83 -2.25
C THR A 200 -25.88 -4.91 -3.40
N GLN A 201 -25.33 -3.70 -3.39
CA GLN A 201 -25.10 -3.03 -4.67
C GLN A 201 -24.54 -4.13 -5.55
N ALA A 202 -25.25 -4.42 -6.64
CA ALA A 202 -24.82 -5.45 -7.57
C ALA A 202 -23.43 -5.01 -8.01
N VAL A 203 -22.40 -5.61 -7.42
CA VAL A 203 -21.06 -5.47 -7.96
C VAL A 203 -21.19 -6.15 -9.31
N SER A 204 -20.96 -5.40 -10.38
CA SER A 204 -20.89 -5.98 -11.71
C SER A 204 -19.87 -7.11 -11.65
N ASP A 205 -20.33 -8.35 -11.74
CA ASP A 205 -19.48 -9.52 -11.76
C ASP A 205 -19.24 -9.90 -13.22
N ALA A 206 -18.11 -9.45 -13.75
CA ALA A 206 -17.65 -9.77 -15.10
C ALA A 206 -17.55 -11.29 -15.31
N CYS A 207 -17.38 -12.09 -14.26
CA CYS A 207 -17.36 -13.55 -14.39
C CYS A 207 -18.75 -14.19 -14.57
N THR A 208 -19.83 -13.42 -14.40
CA THR A 208 -21.20 -13.86 -14.69
C THR A 208 -21.74 -13.31 -16.01
N ASP A 209 -21.08 -12.30 -16.59
CA ASP A 209 -21.42 -11.75 -17.89
C ASP A 209 -20.86 -12.66 -19.01
N PRO A 210 -21.72 -13.28 -19.84
CA PRO A 210 -21.29 -14.12 -20.95
C PRO A 210 -20.47 -13.36 -22.01
N GLY A 211 -20.59 -12.03 -22.07
CA GLY A 211 -19.85 -11.16 -22.98
C GLY A 211 -18.51 -10.67 -22.45
N ALA A 212 -18.19 -10.89 -21.17
CA ALA A 212 -16.93 -10.42 -20.59
C ALA A 212 -15.73 -11.21 -21.14
N PRO A 213 -14.64 -10.53 -21.55
CA PRO A 213 -13.43 -11.23 -21.99
C PRO A 213 -12.84 -12.08 -20.86
N GLN A 214 -12.36 -13.27 -21.22
CA GLN A 214 -11.85 -14.26 -20.27
C GLN A 214 -10.32 -14.29 -20.32
N ARG A 215 -9.69 -14.30 -19.16
CA ARG A 215 -8.23 -14.46 -19.00
C ARG A 215 -7.95 -15.61 -18.04
N SER A 216 -6.93 -16.40 -18.31
CA SER A 216 -6.56 -17.53 -17.44
C SER A 216 -5.07 -17.54 -17.12
N TYR A 217 -4.74 -17.84 -15.87
CA TYR A 217 -3.37 -18.04 -15.40
C TYR A 217 -3.24 -19.38 -14.66
N ASN A 218 -2.17 -20.12 -14.91
CA ASN A 218 -1.83 -21.33 -14.17
C ASN A 218 -0.80 -20.98 -13.10
N VAL A 219 -1.23 -20.82 -11.86
CA VAL A 219 -0.39 -20.30 -10.78
C VAL A 219 -0.07 -21.42 -9.79
N SER A 220 1.19 -21.54 -9.40
CA SER A 220 1.62 -22.43 -8.33
C SER A 220 2.16 -21.65 -7.15
N ALA A 221 1.88 -22.12 -5.92
CA ALA A 221 2.59 -21.68 -4.73
C ALA A 221 3.71 -22.68 -4.40
N ILE A 222 4.93 -22.18 -4.21
CA ILE A 222 6.12 -23.00 -3.97
C ILE A 222 6.98 -22.43 -2.84
N PHE A 223 7.70 -23.29 -2.11
CA PHE A 223 8.84 -22.85 -1.30
C PHE A 223 10.04 -22.58 -2.21
N VAL A 224 10.85 -21.60 -1.85
CA VAL A 224 12.09 -21.21 -2.54
C VAL A 224 13.11 -20.73 -1.51
N ARG A 225 14.39 -21.06 -1.69
CA ARG A 225 15.48 -20.33 -1.05
C ARG A 225 15.69 -19.04 -1.81
N MET A 226 15.20 -17.94 -1.24
CA MET A 226 15.18 -16.64 -1.91
C MET A 226 16.49 -15.91 -1.67
N THR A 227 17.30 -15.77 -2.72
CA THR A 227 18.48 -14.89 -2.68
C THR A 227 18.04 -13.42 -2.80
N LEU A 228 18.46 -12.60 -1.85
CA LEU A 228 18.02 -11.21 -1.68
C LEU A 228 18.91 -10.22 -2.42
N ASN A 229 20.21 -10.50 -2.53
CA ASN A 229 21.20 -9.63 -3.15
C ASN A 229 22.38 -10.42 -3.73
N ARG A 230 23.30 -9.70 -4.35
CA ARG A 230 24.47 -10.29 -5.02
C ARG A 230 25.50 -10.83 -4.04
N PHE A 231 25.52 -10.36 -2.80
CA PHE A 231 26.38 -10.86 -1.72
C PHE A 231 25.98 -12.27 -1.25
N GLY A 232 24.80 -12.74 -1.66
CA GLY A 232 24.30 -14.09 -1.39
C GLY A 232 23.44 -14.18 -0.13
N ASP A 233 23.06 -13.04 0.45
CA ASP A 233 22.08 -13.01 1.52
C ASP A 233 20.78 -13.67 1.06
N ASN A 234 20.15 -14.43 1.94
CA ASN A 234 19.02 -15.26 1.58
C ASN A 234 18.04 -15.49 2.72
N ASP A 235 16.77 -15.67 2.33
CA ASP A 235 15.72 -16.26 3.15
C ASP A 235 15.48 -17.72 2.72
N PRO A 236 15.91 -18.71 3.51
CA PRO A 236 15.67 -20.12 3.21
C PRO A 236 14.24 -20.59 3.50
N GLY A 237 13.44 -19.80 4.22
CA GLY A 237 12.05 -20.11 4.56
C GLY A 237 11.03 -19.52 3.59
N ALA A 238 11.50 -18.88 2.52
CA ALA A 238 10.65 -18.11 1.63
C ALA A 238 9.67 -18.96 0.80
N ALA A 239 8.54 -18.36 0.47
CA ALA A 239 7.53 -18.92 -0.42
C ALA A 239 7.10 -17.85 -1.44
N MET A 240 6.68 -18.28 -2.63
CA MET A 240 6.23 -17.35 -3.67
C MET A 240 5.16 -17.97 -4.55
N TYR A 241 4.40 -17.10 -5.20
CA TYR A 241 3.57 -17.47 -6.34
C TYR A 241 4.40 -17.41 -7.62
N VAL A 242 4.18 -18.34 -8.52
CA VAL A 242 4.85 -18.40 -9.83
C VAL A 242 3.91 -18.95 -10.89
N LEU A 243 4.10 -18.54 -12.15
CA LEU A 243 3.47 -19.24 -13.27
C LEU A 243 4.00 -20.67 -13.33
N THR A 244 3.09 -21.64 -13.47
CA THR A 244 3.41 -23.07 -13.31
C THR A 244 4.43 -23.54 -14.35
N GLU A 245 4.36 -22.98 -15.56
CA GLU A 245 5.30 -23.23 -16.64
C GLU A 245 6.74 -22.77 -16.34
N ASN A 246 6.94 -21.81 -15.43
CA ASN A 246 8.25 -21.23 -15.12
C ASN A 246 9.00 -21.98 -14.02
N ILE A 247 8.35 -22.93 -13.33
CA ILE A 247 8.96 -23.66 -12.20
C ILE A 247 10.31 -24.30 -12.56
N PRO A 248 10.48 -25.02 -13.71
CA PRO A 248 11.76 -25.65 -14.02
C PRO A 248 12.91 -24.64 -14.14
N ALA A 249 12.68 -23.51 -14.80
CA ALA A 249 13.69 -22.45 -14.94
C ALA A 249 13.97 -21.76 -13.60
N LEU A 250 12.93 -21.52 -12.79
CA LEU A 250 13.07 -20.95 -11.46
C LEU A 250 13.92 -21.84 -10.53
N ARG A 251 13.77 -23.17 -10.58
CA ARG A 251 14.61 -24.09 -9.80
C ARG A 251 16.07 -24.05 -10.22
N ALA A 252 16.37 -23.81 -11.50
CA ALA A 252 17.73 -23.61 -11.96
C ALA A 252 18.31 -22.29 -11.42
N GLU A 253 17.52 -21.22 -11.40
CA GLU A 253 17.91 -19.92 -10.81
C GLU A 253 18.14 -20.02 -9.30
N GLU A 254 17.23 -20.67 -8.56
CA GLU A 254 17.37 -20.93 -7.13
C GLU A 254 18.64 -21.72 -6.81
N ALA A 255 18.98 -22.72 -7.63
CA ALA A 255 20.20 -23.50 -7.45
C ALA A 255 21.46 -22.68 -7.73
N ALA A 256 21.41 -21.74 -8.67
CA ALA A 256 22.54 -20.87 -9.01
C ALA A 256 22.84 -19.85 -7.90
N ARG A 257 21.84 -19.43 -7.12
CA ARG A 257 21.94 -18.41 -6.06
C ARG A 257 22.58 -17.11 -6.54
N GLN A 258 22.28 -16.74 -7.78
CA GLN A 258 22.72 -15.50 -8.41
C GLN A 258 21.51 -14.63 -8.70
N VAL A 259 21.66 -13.33 -8.48
CA VAL A 259 20.64 -12.33 -8.82
C VAL A 259 21.19 -11.35 -9.84
N THR A 260 20.34 -10.80 -10.68
CA THR A 260 20.74 -9.73 -11.59
C THR A 260 20.70 -8.36 -10.90
N THR A 261 21.58 -7.46 -11.33
CA THR A 261 21.47 -6.04 -11.00
C THR A 261 20.12 -5.49 -11.47
N GLY A 262 19.45 -4.70 -10.64
CA GLY A 262 18.20 -4.03 -10.99
C GLY A 262 16.96 -4.93 -11.04
N LEU A 263 17.00 -6.13 -10.45
CA LEU A 263 16.00 -7.24 -10.52
C LEU A 263 15.77 -7.82 -11.94
N ARG A 264 15.66 -6.97 -12.96
CA ARG A 264 15.45 -7.30 -14.38
C ARG A 264 14.57 -8.54 -14.58
N SER A 265 15.04 -9.55 -15.31
CA SER A 265 14.24 -10.72 -15.69
C SER A 265 14.47 -11.94 -14.79
N ASP A 266 14.96 -11.75 -13.56
CA ASP A 266 15.06 -12.83 -12.55
C ASP A 266 13.68 -13.45 -12.33
N LEU A 267 13.54 -14.78 -12.34
CA LEU A 267 12.27 -15.46 -12.08
C LEU A 267 11.89 -15.45 -10.59
N ILE A 268 12.86 -15.35 -9.69
CA ILE A 268 12.62 -15.18 -8.25
C ILE A 268 12.27 -13.71 -7.98
N GLN A 269 11.03 -13.35 -8.28
CA GLN A 269 10.38 -12.05 -8.06
C GLN A 269 8.90 -12.26 -7.73
N PRO A 270 8.18 -11.32 -7.10
CA PRO A 270 6.76 -11.50 -6.86
C PRO A 270 5.99 -11.67 -8.16
N LEU A 271 4.96 -12.52 -8.15
CA LEU A 271 4.11 -12.70 -9.32
C LEU A 271 3.31 -11.41 -9.58
N VAL A 272 3.63 -10.73 -10.67
CA VAL A 272 2.87 -9.58 -11.17
C VAL A 272 2.21 -9.97 -12.48
N ILE A 273 0.88 -10.11 -12.45
CA ILE A 273 0.03 -10.45 -13.60
C ILE A 273 -0.93 -9.31 -13.90
N ARG A 274 -1.44 -9.23 -15.14
CA ARG A 274 -2.25 -8.11 -15.62
C ARG A 274 -3.56 -8.59 -16.23
N ALA A 275 -4.64 -7.87 -15.96
CA ALA A 275 -5.92 -8.07 -16.62
C ALA A 275 -6.53 -6.71 -16.96
N ASN A 276 -7.35 -6.66 -18.00
CA ASN A 276 -8.01 -5.41 -18.36
C ASN A 276 -9.29 -5.21 -17.54
N LEU A 277 -9.68 -3.95 -17.34
CA LEU A 277 -10.99 -3.62 -16.78
C LEU A 277 -12.11 -4.28 -17.60
N GLY A 278 -13.08 -4.88 -16.91
CA GLY A 278 -14.19 -5.64 -17.47
C GLY A 278 -13.89 -7.10 -17.81
N GLU A 279 -12.67 -7.60 -17.58
CA GLU A 279 -12.35 -9.02 -17.78
C GLU A 279 -12.78 -9.90 -16.60
N CYS A 280 -13.06 -11.18 -16.88
CA CYS A 280 -13.06 -12.23 -15.87
C CYS A 280 -11.72 -12.97 -15.88
N VAL A 281 -11.05 -13.03 -14.73
CA VAL A 281 -9.77 -13.72 -14.56
C VAL A 281 -9.98 -15.04 -13.85
N THR A 282 -9.52 -16.12 -14.47
CA THR A 282 -9.49 -17.48 -13.91
C THR A 282 -8.07 -17.82 -13.45
N ILE A 283 -7.89 -18.08 -12.16
CA ILE A 283 -6.63 -18.57 -11.60
C ILE A 283 -6.77 -20.06 -11.35
N ASN A 284 -6.06 -20.87 -12.14
CA ASN A 284 -5.90 -22.30 -11.88
C ASN A 284 -4.74 -22.47 -10.91
N PHE A 285 -5.06 -22.56 -9.62
CA PHE A 285 -4.09 -22.57 -8.54
C PHE A 285 -3.68 -24.00 -8.16
N THR A 286 -2.38 -24.24 -8.05
CA THR A 286 -1.78 -25.48 -7.54
C THR A 286 -0.93 -25.17 -6.31
N ASN A 287 -1.26 -25.76 -5.17
CA ASN A 287 -0.52 -25.55 -3.94
C ASN A 287 0.54 -26.65 -3.76
N GLN A 288 1.82 -26.34 -4.01
CA GLN A 288 2.93 -27.27 -3.81
C GLN A 288 3.61 -27.10 -2.44
N LEU A 289 3.03 -26.30 -1.55
CA LEU A 289 3.50 -26.15 -0.18
C LEU A 289 3.10 -27.36 0.67
N ASN A 290 3.81 -27.56 1.77
CA ASN A 290 3.52 -28.61 2.76
C ASN A 290 2.35 -28.28 3.71
N ARG A 291 1.58 -27.24 3.40
CA ARG A 291 0.45 -26.74 4.18
C ARG A 291 -0.60 -26.15 3.25
N ALA A 292 -1.84 -26.04 3.71
CA ALA A 292 -2.91 -25.42 2.93
C ALA A 292 -2.56 -23.95 2.61
N ALA A 293 -2.91 -23.52 1.41
CA ALA A 293 -2.70 -22.16 0.92
C ALA A 293 -3.80 -21.79 -0.07
N SER A 294 -3.94 -20.49 -0.35
CA SER A 294 -4.97 -19.98 -1.25
C SER A 294 -4.46 -18.86 -2.14
N PHE A 295 -5.36 -18.30 -2.94
CA PHE A 295 -5.13 -17.11 -3.75
C PHE A 295 -6.29 -16.14 -3.47
N HIS A 296 -6.03 -15.10 -2.69
CA HIS A 296 -6.99 -14.07 -2.34
C HIS A 296 -6.52 -12.72 -2.87
N VAL A 297 -7.38 -12.02 -3.60
CA VAL A 297 -7.08 -10.67 -4.10
C VAL A 297 -7.80 -9.65 -3.24
N GLN A 298 -7.02 -8.80 -2.58
CA GLN A 298 -7.51 -7.73 -1.72
C GLN A 298 -8.19 -6.64 -2.54
N SER A 299 -9.25 -6.04 -1.99
CA SER A 299 -9.97 -4.88 -2.55
C SER A 299 -10.74 -5.13 -3.85
N LEU A 300 -10.74 -6.35 -4.40
CA LEU A 300 -11.67 -6.76 -5.46
C LEU A 300 -12.89 -7.47 -4.87
N ALA A 301 -14.02 -7.34 -5.53
CA ALA A 301 -15.22 -8.09 -5.18
C ALA A 301 -15.09 -9.55 -5.60
N TYR A 302 -15.58 -10.45 -4.75
CA TYR A 302 -15.56 -11.88 -5.00
C TYR A 302 -16.78 -12.57 -4.40
N THR A 303 -17.17 -13.69 -4.99
CA THR A 303 -18.17 -14.60 -4.38
C THR A 303 -17.53 -15.43 -3.26
N VAL A 304 -18.35 -15.96 -2.36
CA VAL A 304 -17.89 -16.83 -1.25
C VAL A 304 -17.06 -18.04 -1.69
N ASN A 305 -17.23 -18.51 -2.93
CA ASN A 305 -16.48 -19.64 -3.50
C ASN A 305 -15.07 -19.23 -4.00
N ASN A 306 -14.86 -17.93 -4.22
CA ASN A 306 -13.62 -17.34 -4.73
C ASN A 306 -12.90 -16.51 -3.66
N ALA A 307 -13.34 -16.58 -2.40
CA ALA A 307 -12.81 -15.77 -1.32
C ALA A 307 -11.36 -16.08 -0.96
N GLY A 308 -10.83 -17.24 -1.33
CA GLY A 308 -9.50 -17.68 -0.90
C GLY A 308 -9.35 -17.83 0.62
N GLY A 309 -10.44 -17.84 1.39
CA GLY A 309 -10.46 -18.09 2.82
C GLY A 309 -11.74 -18.77 3.32
N MET A 310 -11.76 -19.11 4.60
CA MET A 310 -12.93 -19.58 5.34
C MET A 310 -13.16 -18.61 6.50
N VAL A 311 -14.04 -17.62 6.30
CA VAL A 311 -14.40 -16.60 7.29
C VAL A 311 -15.90 -16.71 7.57
N GLY A 312 -16.26 -17.27 8.72
CA GLY A 312 -17.65 -17.54 9.09
C GLY A 312 -18.15 -18.87 8.50
N ASN A 313 -19.33 -18.85 7.86
CA ASN A 313 -20.03 -20.06 7.39
C ASN A 313 -19.81 -20.37 5.90
N ASN A 314 -18.82 -19.77 5.23
CA ASN A 314 -18.55 -20.10 3.84
C ASN A 314 -17.78 -21.43 3.70
N PRO A 315 -17.88 -22.11 2.54
CA PRO A 315 -17.09 -23.31 2.28
C PRO A 315 -15.58 -23.03 2.40
N ASP A 316 -14.81 -24.06 2.75
CA ASP A 316 -13.35 -24.00 2.69
C ASP A 316 -12.93 -23.59 1.26
N THR A 317 -12.25 -22.44 1.14
CA THR A 317 -11.67 -21.97 -0.12
C THR A 317 -10.16 -22.11 -0.27
N PHE A 318 -9.49 -22.91 0.55
CA PHE A 318 -8.09 -23.27 0.42
C PHE A 318 -7.87 -24.40 -0.58
N ALA A 319 -6.67 -24.47 -1.16
CA ALA A 319 -6.15 -25.65 -1.80
C ALA A 319 -5.36 -26.48 -0.78
N ALA A 320 -5.59 -27.80 -0.77
CA ALA A 320 -4.88 -28.72 0.12
C ALA A 320 -3.35 -28.66 -0.12
N ALA A 321 -2.58 -29.04 0.89
CA ALA A 321 -1.13 -29.16 0.79
C ALA A 321 -0.70 -30.20 -0.27
N ASN A 322 0.57 -30.17 -0.66
CA ASN A 322 1.25 -31.21 -1.44
C ASN A 322 0.59 -31.53 -2.80
N GLY A 323 0.28 -30.49 -3.57
CA GLY A 323 -0.25 -30.58 -4.93
C GLY A 323 -1.76 -30.41 -5.05
N GLY A 324 -2.45 -30.02 -3.97
CA GLY A 324 -3.88 -29.71 -4.04
C GLY A 324 -4.15 -28.57 -5.02
N THR A 325 -5.26 -28.67 -5.76
CA THR A 325 -5.62 -27.69 -6.78
C THR A 325 -6.93 -26.98 -6.45
N ARG A 326 -7.07 -25.76 -6.94
CA ARG A 326 -8.31 -24.98 -6.85
C ARG A 326 -8.40 -23.96 -7.97
N THR A 327 -9.61 -23.65 -8.42
CA THR A 327 -9.87 -22.57 -9.37
C THR A 327 -10.50 -21.39 -8.66
N TYR A 328 -9.96 -20.19 -8.86
CA TYR A 328 -10.55 -18.93 -8.42
C TYR A 328 -10.97 -18.11 -9.62
N ARG A 329 -12.18 -17.52 -9.56
CA ARG A 329 -12.68 -16.55 -10.54
C ARG A 329 -12.74 -15.16 -9.92
N ILE A 330 -12.05 -14.23 -10.56
CA ILE A 330 -11.88 -12.85 -10.10
C ILE A 330 -12.51 -11.94 -11.15
N SER A 331 -13.49 -11.15 -10.74
CA SER A 331 -14.07 -10.12 -11.59
C SER A 331 -13.20 -8.87 -11.53
N MET A 332 -12.68 -8.42 -12.68
CA MET A 332 -12.05 -7.10 -12.75
C MET A 332 -13.13 -6.01 -12.60
N PRO A 333 -12.77 -4.80 -12.13
CA PRO A 333 -13.70 -3.69 -12.09
C PRO A 333 -14.27 -3.37 -13.49
N PRO A 334 -15.48 -2.76 -13.58
CA PRO A 334 -16.15 -2.51 -14.85
C PRO A 334 -15.27 -1.79 -15.88
N ALA A 335 -15.38 -2.17 -17.16
CA ALA A 335 -14.61 -1.55 -18.25
C ALA A 335 -14.85 -0.03 -18.38
N ASN A 336 -16.03 0.45 -17.97
CA ASN A 336 -16.39 1.87 -18.02
C ASN A 336 -16.08 2.63 -16.72
N ASP A 337 -15.45 2.00 -15.73
CA ASP A 337 -14.99 2.67 -14.51
C ASP A 337 -13.46 2.76 -14.47
N PRO A 338 -12.85 3.84 -15.00
CA PRO A 338 -11.40 3.98 -15.02
C PRO A 338 -10.78 4.06 -13.62
N ARG A 339 -11.58 4.33 -12.56
CA ARG A 339 -11.11 4.31 -11.16
C ARG A 339 -10.71 2.91 -10.70
N GLY A 340 -11.09 1.87 -11.44
CA GLY A 340 -10.64 0.51 -11.20
C GLY A 340 -9.20 0.23 -11.62
N GLU A 341 -8.54 1.11 -12.40
CA GLU A 341 -7.15 0.91 -12.82
C GLU A 341 -6.19 0.99 -11.62
N GLY A 342 -5.28 0.03 -11.50
CA GLY A 342 -4.28 0.00 -10.43
C GLY A 342 -3.86 -1.41 -10.05
N ALA A 343 -2.94 -1.53 -9.09
CA ALA A 343 -2.50 -2.81 -8.58
C ALA A 343 -3.38 -3.30 -7.42
N TYR A 344 -3.77 -4.57 -7.49
CA TYR A 344 -4.49 -5.27 -6.44
C TYR A 344 -3.59 -6.33 -5.84
N TYR A 345 -3.26 -6.14 -4.56
CA TYR A 345 -2.44 -7.07 -3.78
C TYR A 345 -3.13 -8.42 -3.64
N PHE A 346 -2.39 -9.52 -3.85
CA PHE A 346 -2.89 -10.86 -3.55
C PHE A 346 -1.93 -11.66 -2.69
N TYR A 347 -2.49 -12.55 -1.88
CA TYR A 347 -1.78 -13.36 -0.90
C TYR A 347 -2.59 -14.60 -0.51
N SER A 348 -2.02 -15.45 0.35
CA SER A 348 -2.75 -16.59 0.92
C SER A 348 -3.52 -16.11 2.16
N HIS A 349 -4.84 -16.24 2.17
CA HIS A 349 -5.69 -15.76 3.27
C HIS A 349 -5.59 -16.66 4.53
N GLY A 350 -6.21 -16.23 5.63
CA GLY A 350 -6.33 -17.02 6.88
C GLY A 350 -5.08 -16.93 7.76
N ALA A 351 -4.77 -18.01 8.49
CA ALA A 351 -3.58 -18.09 9.36
C ALA A 351 -2.27 -18.29 8.57
N ALA A 352 -2.10 -17.57 7.46
CA ALA A 352 -1.00 -17.67 6.51
C ALA A 352 -0.09 -16.43 6.54
N ARG A 353 -0.19 -15.60 7.58
CA ARG A 353 0.67 -14.43 7.78
C ARG A 353 2.15 -14.77 7.64
N ALA A 354 2.59 -15.88 8.23
CA ALA A 354 3.98 -16.33 8.11
C ALA A 354 4.40 -16.56 6.66
N LEU A 355 3.54 -17.18 5.83
CA LEU A 355 3.84 -17.36 4.40
C LEU A 355 3.94 -16.01 3.68
N THR A 356 3.03 -15.09 4.00
CA THR A 356 3.01 -13.74 3.41
C THR A 356 4.26 -12.93 3.78
N SER A 357 4.61 -12.91 5.07
CA SER A 357 5.85 -12.34 5.58
C SER A 357 7.10 -12.90 4.90
N HIS A 358 7.07 -14.19 4.55
CA HIS A 358 8.16 -14.87 3.82
C HIS A 358 7.97 -14.86 2.29
N GLY A 359 7.16 -13.95 1.76
CA GLY A 359 7.11 -13.66 0.33
C GLY A 359 5.90 -14.19 -0.43
N LEU A 360 4.98 -14.97 0.17
CA LEU A 360 3.83 -15.54 -0.56
C LEU A 360 2.76 -14.48 -0.84
N PHE A 361 3.07 -13.59 -1.77
CA PHE A 361 2.25 -12.50 -2.26
C PHE A 361 2.56 -12.15 -3.72
N GLY A 362 1.73 -11.30 -4.30
CA GLY A 362 1.95 -10.71 -5.61
C GLY A 362 0.95 -9.59 -5.90
N ALA A 363 0.86 -9.17 -7.16
CA ALA A 363 -0.06 -8.14 -7.60
C ALA A 363 -0.79 -8.54 -8.90
N LEU A 364 -2.11 -8.35 -8.90
CA LEU A 364 -2.95 -8.38 -10.09
C LEU A 364 -3.21 -6.92 -10.49
N VAL A 365 -2.62 -6.48 -11.60
CA VAL A 365 -2.75 -5.11 -12.07
C VAL A 365 -3.91 -5.02 -13.06
N ALA A 366 -4.84 -4.11 -12.79
CA ALA A 366 -5.96 -3.78 -13.67
C ALA A 366 -5.55 -2.67 -14.64
N GLU A 367 -5.60 -2.96 -15.93
CA GLU A 367 -5.21 -2.05 -17.02
C GLU A 367 -6.42 -1.57 -17.82
N PRO A 368 -6.31 -0.47 -18.60
CA PRO A 368 -7.39 0.03 -19.44
C PRO A 368 -7.99 -1.04 -20.37
N PRO A 369 -9.30 -0.98 -20.68
CA PRO A 369 -9.97 -1.98 -21.52
C PRO A 369 -9.27 -2.19 -22.87
N GLY A 370 -8.98 -3.44 -23.21
CA GLY A 370 -8.36 -3.82 -24.48
C GLY A 370 -6.84 -3.61 -24.55
N SER A 371 -6.19 -3.24 -23.44
CA SER A 371 -4.74 -3.05 -23.43
C SER A 371 -3.98 -4.35 -23.70
N THR A 372 -2.79 -4.19 -24.29
CA THR A 372 -1.81 -5.28 -24.41
C THR A 372 -0.53 -4.93 -23.64
N TYR A 373 0.19 -5.95 -23.20
CA TYR A 373 1.34 -5.80 -22.30
C TYR A 373 2.60 -6.30 -22.99
N LEU A 374 3.64 -5.47 -23.04
CA LEU A 374 4.92 -5.81 -23.64
C LEU A 374 6.02 -5.80 -22.59
N HIS A 375 6.99 -6.69 -22.76
CA HIS A 375 8.15 -6.83 -21.90
C HIS A 375 9.06 -5.61 -22.07
N ALA A 376 9.38 -4.92 -20.96
CA ALA A 376 10.06 -3.63 -20.97
C ALA A 376 11.44 -3.65 -21.65
N MET A 377 12.13 -4.79 -21.69
CA MET A 377 13.45 -4.94 -22.32
C MET A 377 13.40 -5.34 -23.81
N THR A 378 12.40 -6.13 -24.21
CA THR A 378 12.41 -6.82 -25.52
C THR A 378 11.27 -6.37 -26.45
N GLY A 379 10.25 -5.70 -25.92
CA GLY A 379 9.06 -5.31 -26.66
C GLY A 379 8.16 -6.48 -27.06
N GLN A 380 8.46 -7.71 -26.62
CA GLN A 380 7.65 -8.91 -26.89
C GLN A 380 6.46 -9.01 -25.92
N PRO A 381 5.41 -9.78 -26.24
CA PRO A 381 4.29 -9.98 -25.32
C PRO A 381 4.73 -10.44 -23.93
N LEU A 382 4.14 -9.85 -22.89
CA LEU A 382 4.43 -10.13 -21.48
C LEU A 382 3.28 -10.87 -20.81
N THR A 383 3.58 -12.02 -20.20
CA THR A 383 2.60 -12.77 -19.38
C THR A 383 2.61 -12.32 -17.92
N SER A 384 3.81 -12.13 -17.33
CA SER A 384 4.01 -11.67 -15.96
C SER A 384 5.35 -10.92 -15.83
N GLY A 385 5.43 -9.99 -14.89
CA GLY A 385 6.68 -9.27 -14.56
C GLY A 385 6.43 -7.90 -13.97
N TRP A 386 7.36 -7.42 -13.14
CA TRP A 386 7.25 -6.14 -12.44
C TRP A 386 7.38 -4.90 -13.35
N GLU A 387 8.06 -5.01 -14.50
CA GLU A 387 8.13 -3.96 -15.53
C GLU A 387 7.28 -4.33 -16.75
N ALA A 388 6.57 -3.36 -17.31
CA ALA A 388 5.83 -3.53 -18.56
C ALA A 388 5.79 -2.24 -19.38
N ILE A 389 5.49 -2.39 -20.66
CA ILE A 389 4.94 -1.33 -21.50
C ILE A 389 3.47 -1.68 -21.74
N ILE A 390 2.58 -0.77 -21.37
CA ILE A 390 1.14 -0.92 -21.59
C ILE A 390 0.77 -0.19 -22.86
N VAL A 391 0.18 -0.92 -23.80
CA VAL A 391 -0.36 -0.36 -25.05
C VAL A 391 -1.86 -0.24 -24.90
N ASP A 392 -2.33 0.98 -24.65
CA ASP A 392 -3.75 1.30 -24.46
C ASP A 392 -4.34 1.72 -25.82
N PRO A 393 -5.31 0.96 -26.38
CA PRO A 393 -5.90 1.31 -27.67
C PRO A 393 -6.74 2.60 -27.65
N ASN A 394 -7.15 3.08 -26.48
CA ASN A 394 -8.03 4.24 -26.30
C ASN A 394 -7.35 5.40 -25.56
N GLY A 395 -6.08 5.26 -25.20
CA GLY A 395 -5.33 6.21 -24.38
C GLY A 395 -3.86 6.25 -24.78
N SER A 396 -3.03 6.73 -23.86
CA SER A 396 -1.58 6.80 -24.09
C SER A 396 -0.90 5.50 -23.72
N ASN A 397 0.04 5.07 -24.56
CA ASN A 397 0.95 4.00 -24.19
C ASN A 397 1.92 4.50 -23.11
N PHE A 398 2.15 3.70 -22.08
CA PHE A 398 3.00 4.10 -20.95
C PHE A 398 3.89 2.96 -20.47
N ARG A 399 4.95 3.34 -19.77
CA ARG A 399 5.82 2.42 -19.05
C ARG A 399 5.31 2.23 -17.63
N GLU A 400 5.30 0.99 -17.18
CA GLU A 400 4.84 0.61 -15.86
C GLU A 400 5.96 -0.02 -15.03
N PHE A 401 6.01 0.37 -13.75
CA PHE A 401 6.80 -0.28 -12.72
C PHE A 401 5.92 -0.70 -11.54
N THR A 402 5.87 -1.99 -11.21
CA THR A 402 5.15 -2.50 -10.03
C THR A 402 6.13 -2.81 -8.90
N LEU A 403 6.09 -2.00 -7.85
CA LEU A 403 6.98 -2.10 -6.70
C LEU A 403 6.21 -2.59 -5.47
N LEU A 404 6.54 -3.79 -5.01
CA LEU A 404 6.01 -4.43 -3.81
C LEU A 404 7.01 -4.24 -2.67
N TRP A 405 6.66 -3.39 -1.72
CA TRP A 405 7.45 -3.06 -0.54
C TRP A 405 7.08 -3.98 0.60
N HIS A 406 8.06 -4.57 1.26
CA HIS A 406 7.80 -5.53 2.34
C HIS A 406 9.00 -5.72 3.26
N GLU A 407 8.75 -6.36 4.38
CA GLU A 407 9.78 -6.95 5.23
C GLU A 407 10.03 -8.41 4.84
N ILE A 408 11.24 -8.90 5.11
CA ILE A 408 11.56 -10.32 5.03
C ILE A 408 11.22 -10.96 6.38
N GLY A 409 10.18 -11.77 6.40
CA GLY A 409 9.66 -12.40 7.61
C GLY A 409 8.92 -11.42 8.52
N ASP A 410 9.01 -11.69 9.83
CA ASP A 410 8.62 -10.75 10.89
C ASP A 410 9.88 -10.18 11.56
N GLU A 411 9.73 -9.30 12.56
CA GLU A 411 10.85 -8.78 13.35
C GLU A 411 11.72 -9.83 14.08
N LYS A 412 11.42 -11.13 13.97
CA LYS A 412 12.20 -12.24 14.53
C LYS A 412 12.84 -13.16 13.49
N ALA A 413 12.46 -13.07 12.22
CA ALA A 413 12.91 -14.00 11.18
C ALA A 413 14.38 -13.82 10.80
N ASP A 414 15.20 -14.86 10.93
CA ASP A 414 16.63 -14.78 10.58
C ASP A 414 16.83 -14.68 9.07
N ILE A 415 17.79 -13.84 8.67
CA ILE A 415 18.30 -13.73 7.31
C ILE A 415 19.72 -14.29 7.34
N PHE A 416 20.11 -15.00 6.29
CA PHE A 416 21.38 -15.73 6.28
C PHE A 416 22.28 -15.19 5.20
N ASP A 417 23.58 -15.09 5.47
CA ASP A 417 24.60 -14.81 4.46
C ASP A 417 24.77 -15.98 3.48
N ALA A 418 25.67 -15.81 2.50
CA ALA A 418 26.01 -16.85 1.53
C ALA A 418 26.57 -18.15 2.16
N ALA A 419 27.19 -18.06 3.34
CA ALA A 419 27.77 -19.18 4.08
C ALA A 419 26.73 -19.90 4.97
N GLY A 420 25.52 -19.34 5.11
CA GLY A 420 24.47 -19.88 5.96
C GLY A 420 24.55 -19.43 7.41
N THR A 421 25.29 -18.36 7.71
CA THR A 421 25.33 -17.72 9.02
C THR A 421 24.21 -16.68 9.14
N PRO A 422 23.46 -16.62 10.26
CA PRO A 422 22.51 -15.54 10.47
C PRO A 422 23.19 -14.17 10.47
N LEU A 423 22.62 -13.22 9.74
CA LEU A 423 22.99 -11.81 9.79
C LEU A 423 22.69 -11.24 11.19
N PRO A 424 23.45 -10.24 11.65
CA PRO A 424 23.22 -9.63 12.96
C PRO A 424 21.87 -8.91 13.03
N VAL A 425 21.28 -8.83 14.22
CA VAL A 425 20.06 -8.02 14.44
C VAL A 425 20.36 -6.52 14.37
N LEU A 426 21.53 -6.10 14.84
CA LEU A 426 21.98 -4.72 14.77
C LEU A 426 23.45 -4.71 14.36
N ASP A 427 23.73 -4.11 13.23
CA ASP A 427 25.08 -3.85 12.74
C ASP A 427 25.54 -2.45 13.21
N GLN A 428 25.86 -2.31 14.49
CA GLN A 428 26.25 -1.00 15.04
C GLN A 428 27.66 -0.57 14.60
N ALA A 429 28.54 -1.53 14.30
CA ALA A 429 29.96 -1.27 14.03
C ALA A 429 30.22 -0.86 12.57
N ILE A 430 29.40 -1.30 11.60
CA ILE A 430 29.62 -1.03 10.19
C ILE A 430 28.65 0.06 9.73
N SER A 431 27.39 -0.26 9.45
CA SER A 431 26.44 0.67 8.83
C SER A 431 25.53 1.39 9.84
N GLY A 432 25.22 0.76 10.97
CA GLY A 432 24.14 1.14 11.87
C GLY A 432 22.79 0.50 11.50
N ALA A 433 22.77 -0.45 10.55
CA ALA A 433 21.55 -1.12 10.12
C ALA A 433 20.89 -1.89 11.26
N TYR A 434 19.61 -1.61 11.51
CA TYR A 434 18.74 -2.52 12.24
C TYR A 434 18.20 -3.56 11.26
N ARG A 435 18.49 -4.83 11.52
CA ARG A 435 18.11 -6.00 10.71
C ARG A 435 18.53 -5.86 9.24
N PRO A 436 19.84 -5.80 8.92
CA PRO A 436 20.33 -5.81 7.55
C PRO A 436 19.70 -6.94 6.73
N GLY A 437 19.30 -6.64 5.49
CA GLY A 437 18.64 -7.59 4.58
C GLY A 437 17.12 -7.68 4.75
N SER A 438 16.54 -7.17 5.84
CA SER A 438 15.14 -7.42 6.20
C SER A 438 14.12 -6.48 5.61
N ARG A 439 14.55 -5.47 4.85
CA ARG A 439 13.68 -4.44 4.26
C ARG A 439 13.86 -4.50 2.76
N ALA A 440 12.86 -5.03 2.09
CA ALA A 440 12.96 -5.45 0.71
C ALA A 440 11.95 -4.76 -0.21
N MET A 441 12.30 -4.75 -1.50
CA MET A 441 11.42 -4.40 -2.60
C MET A 441 11.48 -5.55 -3.60
N ASN A 442 10.32 -6.10 -3.95
CA ASN A 442 10.21 -7.24 -4.86
C ASN A 442 11.19 -8.38 -4.50
N TYR A 443 11.25 -8.76 -3.23
CA TYR A 443 12.17 -9.77 -2.66
C TYR A 443 13.65 -9.40 -2.61
N ARG A 444 14.05 -8.22 -3.10
CA ARG A 444 15.45 -7.80 -3.10
C ARG A 444 15.72 -6.79 -1.99
N SER A 445 16.87 -6.93 -1.34
CA SER A 445 17.31 -6.04 -0.27
C SER A 445 18.83 -5.92 -0.30
N GLU A 446 19.36 -4.70 -0.40
CA GLU A 446 20.82 -4.47 -0.45
C GLU A 446 21.29 -3.58 0.70
N PRO A 447 21.54 -4.15 1.90
CA PRO A 447 21.93 -3.38 3.07
C PRO A 447 23.27 -2.66 2.84
N PHE A 448 23.42 -1.50 3.47
CA PHE A 448 24.68 -0.74 3.40
C PHE A 448 25.85 -1.52 4.00
N MET A 449 25.58 -2.39 4.97
CA MET A 449 26.57 -3.25 5.61
C MET A 449 27.44 -4.00 4.59
N ASP A 450 26.83 -4.68 3.62
CA ASP A 450 27.57 -5.53 2.67
C ASP A 450 28.48 -4.71 1.75
N ARG A 451 27.99 -3.55 1.30
CA ARG A 451 28.77 -2.61 0.48
C ARG A 451 29.97 -2.08 1.28
N LEU A 452 29.77 -1.68 2.53
CA LEU A 452 30.87 -1.19 3.39
C LEU A 452 31.87 -2.30 3.75
N LEU A 453 31.40 -3.53 4.01
CA LEU A 453 32.27 -4.69 4.22
C LEU A 453 33.13 -4.99 2.99
N LEU A 454 32.62 -4.73 1.78
CA LEU A 454 33.41 -4.89 0.56
C LEU A 454 34.60 -3.92 0.51
N GLN A 455 34.43 -2.65 0.92
CA GLN A 455 35.54 -1.71 1.07
C GLN A 455 36.57 -2.24 2.08
N GLN A 456 36.10 -2.65 3.27
CA GLN A 456 36.98 -3.17 4.32
C GLN A 456 37.77 -4.40 3.88
N ALA A 457 37.12 -5.33 3.17
CA ALA A 457 37.75 -6.54 2.64
C ALA A 457 38.86 -6.25 1.61
N ASN A 458 38.84 -5.06 0.99
CA ASN A 458 39.85 -4.59 0.05
C ASN A 458 40.86 -3.62 0.68
N GLY A 459 40.89 -3.52 2.02
CA GLY A 459 41.84 -2.67 2.75
C GLY A 459 41.51 -1.17 2.69
N GLN A 460 40.29 -0.82 2.29
CA GLN A 460 39.82 0.56 2.18
C GLN A 460 39.05 0.99 3.44
N GLU A 461 39.00 2.29 3.70
CA GLU A 461 38.16 2.83 4.77
C GLU A 461 36.68 2.73 4.40
N MET A 462 35.85 2.32 5.35
CA MET A 462 34.40 2.26 5.16
C MET A 462 33.81 3.66 5.16
N ASP A 463 33.33 4.13 4.01
CA ASP A 463 32.76 5.47 3.88
C ASP A 463 31.24 5.41 3.69
N LYS A 464 30.50 5.71 4.77
CA LYS A 464 29.03 5.70 4.77
C LYS A 464 28.42 6.70 3.79
N ALA A 465 29.13 7.79 3.46
CA ALA A 465 28.63 8.77 2.50
C ALA A 465 28.54 8.20 1.08
N LEU A 466 29.26 7.11 0.80
CA LEU A 466 29.29 6.45 -0.50
C LEU A 466 28.31 5.30 -0.62
N ALA A 467 27.55 4.94 0.42
CA ALA A 467 26.79 3.69 0.44
C ALA A 467 25.80 3.52 -0.72
N TYR A 468 25.21 4.61 -1.22
CA TYR A 468 24.35 4.62 -2.41
C TYR A 468 25.09 4.59 -3.75
N SER A 469 26.40 4.86 -3.75
CA SER A 469 27.18 5.16 -4.95
C SER A 469 27.38 3.94 -5.84
N SER A 470 26.77 3.97 -7.02
CA SER A 470 27.07 3.03 -8.10
C SER A 470 28.49 3.18 -8.63
N TYR A 471 29.07 4.38 -8.56
CA TYR A 471 30.48 4.56 -8.88
C TYR A 471 31.36 3.80 -7.89
N THR A 472 31.05 3.83 -6.60
CA THR A 472 31.91 3.21 -5.58
C THR A 472 31.74 1.69 -5.51
N PHE A 473 30.54 1.16 -5.71
CA PHE A 473 30.32 -0.29 -5.52
C PHE A 473 29.61 -1.00 -6.69
N GLY A 474 29.17 -0.29 -7.71
CA GLY A 474 28.26 -0.81 -8.74
C GLY A 474 26.78 -0.65 -8.36
N ASP A 475 25.93 -0.79 -9.37
CA ASP A 475 24.47 -0.70 -9.23
C ASP A 475 23.91 -1.84 -8.34
N PRO A 476 22.81 -1.59 -7.59
CA PRO A 476 22.24 -2.57 -6.68
C PRO A 476 21.42 -3.66 -7.38
N ALA A 477 21.13 -4.74 -6.66
CA ALA A 477 20.23 -5.82 -7.08
C ALA A 477 18.74 -5.49 -6.91
N THR A 478 18.42 -4.48 -6.09
CA THR A 478 17.05 -4.00 -5.88
C THR A 478 16.42 -3.52 -7.19
N PRO A 479 15.08 -3.51 -7.32
CA PRO A 479 14.41 -3.14 -8.57
C PRO A 479 14.87 -1.75 -9.03
N MET A 480 15.40 -1.66 -10.24
CA MET A 480 15.93 -0.42 -10.81
C MET A 480 15.12 -0.08 -12.06
N PRO A 481 14.01 0.66 -11.92
CA PRO A 481 13.19 1.10 -13.05
C PRO A 481 14.04 1.79 -14.12
N ARG A 482 13.74 1.53 -15.40
CA ARG A 482 14.44 2.16 -16.53
C ARG A 482 13.48 2.73 -17.55
N SER A 483 13.75 3.93 -18.04
CA SER A 483 12.95 4.57 -19.09
C SER A 483 13.78 5.49 -19.98
N TYR A 484 13.26 5.84 -21.15
CA TYR A 484 13.79 6.94 -21.93
C TYR A 484 13.20 8.28 -21.48
N LEU A 485 13.96 9.36 -21.64
CA LEU A 485 13.54 10.71 -21.30
C LEU A 485 12.20 11.06 -21.97
N GLY A 486 11.26 11.59 -21.18
CA GLY A 486 9.93 12.02 -21.62
C GLY A 486 8.92 10.90 -21.88
N GLU A 487 9.20 9.63 -21.54
CA GLU A 487 8.23 8.54 -21.62
C GLU A 487 7.14 8.64 -20.53
N PRO A 488 5.83 8.58 -20.87
CA PRO A 488 4.76 8.49 -19.89
C PRO A 488 5.01 7.28 -18.99
N THR A 489 4.96 7.50 -17.68
CA THR A 489 5.38 6.50 -16.70
C THR A 489 4.39 6.43 -15.54
N LYS A 490 4.00 5.21 -15.17
CA LYS A 490 3.21 4.94 -13.97
C LYS A 490 3.96 3.98 -13.05
N THR A 491 3.98 4.28 -11.75
CA THR A 491 4.45 3.32 -10.74
C THR A 491 3.26 2.79 -9.96
N ARG A 492 3.09 1.46 -9.94
CA ARG A 492 2.16 0.79 -9.04
C ARG A 492 2.90 0.48 -7.75
N LEU A 493 2.55 1.17 -6.68
CA LEU A 493 3.14 1.01 -5.37
C LEU A 493 2.23 0.11 -4.53
N VAL A 494 2.77 -0.95 -3.96
CA VAL A 494 2.03 -1.92 -3.14
C VAL A 494 2.82 -2.19 -1.87
N HIS A 495 2.18 -2.16 -0.71
CA HIS A 495 2.75 -2.73 0.50
C HIS A 495 2.31 -4.19 0.63
N ALA A 496 3.27 -5.10 0.48
CA ALA A 496 3.06 -6.53 0.49
C ALA A 496 3.48 -7.22 1.80
N GLY A 497 4.07 -6.46 2.73
CA GLY A 497 4.44 -6.91 4.07
C GLY A 497 3.27 -6.85 5.06
N SER A 498 3.57 -7.04 6.35
CA SER A 498 2.51 -7.21 7.37
C SER A 498 2.73 -6.46 8.69
N GLU A 499 3.84 -5.74 8.86
CA GLU A 499 4.21 -5.15 10.16
C GLU A 499 4.48 -3.65 10.11
N MET A 500 5.39 -3.18 9.26
CA MET A 500 5.84 -1.79 9.33
C MET A 500 5.16 -0.93 8.29
N PHE A 501 5.11 0.37 8.55
CA PHE A 501 4.87 1.35 7.50
C PHE A 501 6.14 1.55 6.68
N HIS A 502 5.96 1.88 5.41
CA HIS A 502 7.04 2.37 4.57
C HIS A 502 6.66 3.72 3.99
N VAL A 503 7.65 4.47 3.53
CA VAL A 503 7.46 5.74 2.84
C VAL A 503 8.25 5.68 1.56
N TYR A 504 7.58 5.52 0.43
CA TYR A 504 8.23 5.68 -0.87
C TYR A 504 8.60 7.15 -1.03
N HIS A 505 9.87 7.48 -1.25
CA HIS A 505 10.30 8.84 -1.56
C HIS A 505 11.19 8.77 -2.80
N LEU A 506 10.81 9.49 -3.86
CA LEU A 506 11.56 9.62 -5.10
C LEU A 506 12.18 11.00 -5.19
N HIS A 507 13.51 11.05 -5.18
CA HIS A 507 14.29 12.28 -5.29
C HIS A 507 14.25 12.80 -6.74
N GLY A 508 14.47 14.10 -6.91
CA GLY A 508 14.50 14.74 -8.24
C GLY A 508 14.05 16.20 -8.29
N GLY A 509 13.56 16.76 -7.17
CA GLY A 509 13.17 18.17 -7.04
C GLY A 509 11.93 18.61 -7.82
N GLY A 510 11.51 17.86 -8.85
CA GLY A 510 10.33 18.14 -9.67
C GLY A 510 9.70 16.90 -10.29
N THR A 511 10.18 15.70 -9.92
CA THR A 511 9.41 14.47 -10.05
C THR A 511 8.30 14.49 -9.01
N ARG A 512 7.06 14.34 -9.47
CA ARG A 512 5.88 14.45 -8.61
C ARG A 512 4.69 13.71 -9.21
N TRP A 513 3.74 13.34 -8.37
CA TRP A 513 2.46 12.74 -8.77
C TRP A 513 1.32 13.29 -7.91
N ARG A 514 0.08 13.07 -8.33
CA ARG A 514 -1.11 13.43 -7.56
C ARG A 514 -1.40 12.40 -6.47
N ARG A 515 -1.77 12.85 -5.26
CA ARG A 515 -2.25 11.94 -4.20
C ARG A 515 -3.51 11.19 -4.60
N ASN A 516 -4.42 11.88 -5.29
CA ASN A 516 -5.63 11.33 -5.88
C ASN A 516 -5.63 11.68 -7.37
N PRO A 517 -5.23 10.76 -8.27
CA PRO A 517 -5.10 11.06 -9.71
C PRO A 517 -6.44 11.32 -10.39
N PHE A 518 -7.56 10.83 -9.84
CA PHE A 518 -8.90 11.01 -10.42
C PHE A 518 -9.61 12.29 -9.98
N ALA A 519 -8.99 13.09 -9.10
CA ALA A 519 -9.57 14.36 -8.68
C ALA A 519 -9.29 15.50 -9.66
N ASP A 520 -8.29 15.36 -10.53
CA ASP A 520 -7.86 16.34 -11.55
C ASP A 520 -7.78 15.67 -12.94
N ASP A 521 -7.24 16.37 -13.94
CA ASP A 521 -7.03 15.83 -15.29
C ASP A 521 -6.08 14.62 -15.28
N ARG A 522 -6.59 13.50 -15.77
CA ARG A 522 -5.87 12.22 -15.85
C ARG A 522 -4.77 12.20 -16.91
N GLY A 523 -4.78 13.12 -17.87
CA GLY A 523 -3.75 13.20 -18.91
C GLY A 523 -2.45 13.87 -18.45
N GLU A 524 -2.35 14.43 -17.24
CA GLU A 524 -1.15 15.19 -16.85
C GLU A 524 0.15 14.35 -16.88
N PHE A 525 0.07 13.02 -16.81
CA PHE A 525 1.25 12.13 -16.91
C PHE A 525 1.74 11.90 -18.35
N ASP A 526 0.92 12.20 -19.37
CA ASP A 526 1.23 11.97 -20.80
C ASP A 526 1.27 13.25 -21.65
N GLN A 527 0.82 14.39 -21.12
CA GLN A 527 0.78 15.70 -21.79
C GLN A 527 2.16 16.38 -21.94
N GLY A 528 3.24 15.75 -21.46
CA GLY A 528 4.60 16.28 -21.57
C GLY A 528 4.94 17.32 -20.50
N LEU A 529 5.87 18.24 -20.81
CA LEU A 529 6.48 19.13 -19.82
C LEU A 529 5.51 20.21 -19.32
N LYS A 530 5.22 20.20 -18.03
CA LYS A 530 4.49 21.27 -17.31
C LYS A 530 5.24 21.72 -16.05
N LYS A 531 6.22 22.61 -16.24
CA LYS A 531 7.05 23.15 -15.13
C LYS A 531 6.22 23.88 -14.07
N SER A 532 5.28 24.71 -14.50
CA SER A 532 4.37 25.43 -13.63
C SER A 532 3.04 24.69 -13.52
N PRO A 533 2.80 23.95 -12.43
CA PRO A 533 1.55 23.25 -12.23
C PRO A 533 0.37 24.20 -12.05
N THR A 534 -0.84 23.69 -12.27
CA THR A 534 -2.08 24.35 -11.83
C THR A 534 -2.03 24.54 -10.31
N GLN A 535 -2.17 25.79 -9.85
CA GLN A 535 -2.06 26.16 -8.43
C GLN A 535 -3.28 25.72 -7.61
N ASP A 536 -4.49 25.81 -8.19
CA ASP A 536 -5.76 25.51 -7.51
C ASP A 536 -6.29 24.10 -7.86
N ALA A 537 -5.40 23.11 -7.90
CA ALA A 537 -5.80 21.75 -8.22
C ALA A 537 -6.50 21.06 -7.03
N PHE A 538 -7.43 20.13 -7.31
CA PHE A 538 -8.19 19.43 -6.26
C PHE A 538 -7.34 18.42 -5.48
N SER A 539 -6.28 17.90 -6.10
CA SER A 539 -5.36 16.93 -5.52
C SER A 539 -4.01 17.57 -5.19
N ILE A 540 -3.50 17.32 -3.98
CA ILE A 540 -2.12 17.71 -3.66
C ILE A 540 -1.12 16.89 -4.48
N ARG A 541 0.04 17.49 -4.76
CA ARG A 541 1.18 16.82 -5.38
C ARG A 541 2.11 16.28 -4.31
N LEU A 542 2.63 15.09 -4.55
CA LEU A 542 3.51 14.37 -3.66
C LEU A 542 4.83 14.07 -4.37
N ASP A 543 5.90 14.06 -3.60
CA ASP A 543 7.22 13.48 -3.89
C ASP A 543 7.48 12.22 -3.04
N SER A 544 6.61 11.99 -2.06
CA SER A 544 6.67 10.90 -1.10
C SER A 544 5.27 10.37 -0.77
N GLN A 545 5.18 9.06 -0.58
CA GLN A 545 3.93 8.34 -0.31
C GLN A 545 4.15 7.37 0.84
N SER A 546 3.53 7.66 1.99
CA SER A 546 3.39 6.68 3.07
C SER A 546 2.48 5.55 2.61
N ILE A 547 2.90 4.31 2.90
CA ILE A 547 2.18 3.08 2.57
C ILE A 547 2.11 2.19 3.80
N ALA A 548 0.90 1.82 4.20
CA ALA A 548 0.61 0.84 5.24
C ALA A 548 0.48 -0.57 4.64
N PRO A 549 0.60 -1.64 5.45
CA PRO A 549 0.33 -3.00 4.99
C PRO A 549 -0.98 -3.12 4.20
N SER A 550 -0.92 -3.81 3.06
CA SER A 550 -2.06 -4.03 2.14
C SER A 550 -2.61 -2.78 1.43
N GLU A 551 -1.98 -1.61 1.55
CA GLU A 551 -2.32 -0.45 0.73
C GLU A 551 -1.66 -0.54 -0.65
N SER A 552 -2.34 0.01 -1.65
CA SER A 552 -1.77 0.21 -2.99
C SER A 552 -2.14 1.58 -3.55
N PHE A 553 -1.20 2.17 -4.28
CA PHE A 553 -1.32 3.46 -4.94
C PHE A 553 -0.82 3.37 -6.39
N THR A 554 -1.46 4.12 -7.29
CA THR A 554 -0.93 4.39 -8.63
C THR A 554 -0.32 5.78 -8.63
N LEU A 555 0.98 5.87 -8.88
CA LEU A 555 1.72 7.11 -9.04
C LEU A 555 1.79 7.41 -10.54
N GLU A 556 0.94 8.33 -11.00
CA GLU A 556 1.00 8.86 -12.36
C GLU A 556 2.01 10.02 -12.36
N HIS A 557 3.22 9.75 -12.89
CA HIS A 557 4.33 10.70 -12.82
C HIS A 557 4.10 11.87 -13.77
N GLU A 558 3.90 13.06 -13.22
CA GLU A 558 3.77 14.29 -14.00
C GLU A 558 5.06 14.59 -14.76
N CYS A 559 4.94 15.24 -15.92
CA CYS A 559 6.07 15.59 -16.79
C CYS A 559 6.86 14.39 -17.35
N ALA A 560 6.32 13.17 -17.24
CA ALA A 560 6.89 11.95 -17.77
C ALA A 560 8.31 11.64 -17.21
N ALA A 561 9.00 10.67 -17.82
CA ALA A 561 10.35 10.28 -17.41
C ALA A 561 11.33 11.45 -17.45
N GLY A 562 12.12 11.59 -16.37
CA GLY A 562 13.02 12.73 -16.17
C GLY A 562 12.38 13.93 -15.47
N GLY A 563 11.12 13.80 -15.06
CA GLY A 563 10.39 14.79 -14.27
C GLY A 563 10.24 16.14 -14.95
N CYS A 564 9.75 17.14 -14.21
CA CYS A 564 9.58 18.48 -14.75
C CYS A 564 10.92 19.23 -14.98
N GLN A 565 12.04 18.62 -14.59
CA GLN A 565 13.40 19.03 -14.95
C GLN A 565 13.77 18.65 -16.39
N GLN A 566 13.17 17.59 -16.94
CA GLN A 566 13.54 16.98 -18.22
C GLN A 566 15.01 16.53 -18.27
N THR A 567 15.46 15.88 -17.20
CA THR A 567 16.86 15.48 -17.09
C THR A 567 17.01 13.96 -17.21
N ALA A 568 18.00 13.51 -18.00
CA ALA A 568 18.49 12.15 -17.85
C ALA A 568 19.33 12.05 -16.57
N GLY A 569 19.33 10.88 -15.94
CA GLY A 569 19.91 10.74 -14.62
C GLY A 569 19.38 9.54 -13.85
N ASP A 570 19.99 9.32 -12.69
CA ASP A 570 19.52 8.36 -11.69
C ASP A 570 18.75 9.11 -10.59
N TYR A 571 17.46 8.82 -10.47
CA TYR A 571 16.58 9.41 -9.47
C TYR A 571 16.46 8.45 -8.30
N LEU A 572 17.20 8.72 -7.22
CA LEU A 572 17.19 7.91 -6.00
C LEU A 572 15.76 7.74 -5.49
N PHE A 573 15.38 6.52 -5.13
CA PHE A 573 14.23 6.29 -4.29
C PHE A 573 14.55 5.29 -3.19
N HIS A 574 13.93 5.50 -2.03
CA HIS A 574 14.18 4.66 -0.86
C HIS A 574 13.02 4.75 0.12
N CYS A 575 13.04 3.91 1.14
CA CYS A 575 12.16 4.10 2.27
C CYS A 575 12.56 5.37 3.02
N HIS A 576 11.69 6.35 3.20
CA HIS A 576 12.08 7.57 3.91
C HIS A 576 12.28 7.39 5.42
N ILE A 577 11.98 6.20 5.95
CA ILE A 577 12.34 5.80 7.31
C ILE A 577 13.81 5.38 7.31
N GLY A 578 14.66 6.17 7.96
CA GLY A 578 16.13 6.02 7.98
C GLY A 578 16.64 4.58 8.07
N PRO A 579 16.32 3.86 9.15
CA PRO A 579 16.76 2.48 9.34
C PRO A 579 16.37 1.51 8.22
N HIS A 580 15.30 1.78 7.47
CA HIS A 580 14.82 0.86 6.44
C HIS A 580 15.69 0.87 5.18
N TYR A 581 16.13 2.05 4.72
CA TYR A 581 17.00 2.11 3.56
C TYR A 581 18.42 1.61 3.88
N VAL A 582 18.92 1.88 5.10
CA VAL A 582 20.22 1.35 5.56
C VAL A 582 20.19 -0.18 5.62
N ALA A 583 19.03 -0.75 5.97
CA ALA A 583 18.80 -2.20 5.97
C ALA A 583 18.56 -2.82 4.57
N GLY A 584 18.42 -2.00 3.53
CA GLY A 584 18.47 -2.45 2.13
C GLY A 584 17.33 -2.02 1.21
N MET A 585 16.41 -1.18 1.70
CA MET A 585 15.24 -0.73 0.95
C MET A 585 15.49 0.58 0.19
N TRP A 586 16.30 0.50 -0.86
CA TRP A 586 16.65 1.61 -1.73
C TRP A 586 17.01 1.16 -3.15
N SER A 587 16.85 2.06 -4.12
CA SER A 587 17.30 1.90 -5.50
C SER A 587 17.22 3.27 -6.20
N PHE A 588 17.24 3.31 -7.52
CA PHE A 588 16.99 4.52 -8.28
C PHE A 588 16.24 4.20 -9.58
N TRP A 589 15.48 5.18 -10.07
CA TRP A 589 14.91 5.17 -11.41
C TRP A 589 15.92 5.78 -12.37
N ARG A 590 16.40 4.99 -13.34
CA ARG A 590 17.38 5.42 -14.33
C ARG A 590 16.69 5.87 -15.62
N VAL A 591 16.88 7.14 -15.96
CA VAL A 591 16.32 7.77 -17.16
C VAL A 591 17.44 8.00 -18.17
N TYR A 592 17.29 7.42 -19.36
CA TYR A 592 18.27 7.49 -20.45
C TYR A 592 17.87 8.55 -21.49
N ASP A 593 18.85 9.26 -22.05
CA ASP A 593 18.67 10.17 -23.18
C ASP A 593 19.08 9.57 -24.53
N THR A 594 19.76 8.43 -24.54
CA THR A 594 20.16 7.69 -25.75
C THR A 594 19.65 6.25 -25.73
N LEU A 595 19.47 5.67 -26.92
CA LEU A 595 19.00 4.30 -27.10
C LEU A 595 19.86 3.27 -26.34
N GLN A 596 19.21 2.35 -25.63
CA GLN A 596 19.85 1.23 -24.94
C GLN A 596 19.50 -0.09 -25.64
N PRO A 597 20.44 -1.05 -25.71
CA PRO A 597 20.21 -2.32 -26.39
C PRO A 597 19.18 -3.23 -25.69
N ASP A 598 18.95 -3.04 -24.40
CA ASP A 598 18.11 -3.89 -23.54
C ASP A 598 16.96 -3.11 -22.87
N LEU A 599 16.47 -2.06 -23.54
CA LEU A 599 15.30 -1.27 -23.16
C LEU A 599 14.44 -0.98 -24.38
N ALA A 600 13.25 -1.57 -24.44
CA ALA A 600 12.32 -1.39 -25.54
C ALA A 600 11.74 0.02 -25.55
N VAL A 601 11.54 0.58 -26.74
CA VAL A 601 10.87 1.86 -26.95
C VAL A 601 9.35 1.63 -26.87
N ILE A 602 8.63 2.51 -26.17
CA ILE A 602 7.17 2.46 -26.15
C ILE A 602 6.62 2.60 -27.58
N PRO A 603 5.70 1.72 -28.04
CA PRO A 603 5.10 1.83 -29.36
C PRO A 603 4.50 3.23 -29.59
N THR A 604 4.54 3.73 -30.82
CA THR A 604 4.13 5.09 -31.25
C THR A 604 5.09 6.23 -30.89
N ARG A 605 6.13 5.99 -30.07
CA ARG A 605 7.18 6.99 -29.83
C ARG A 605 8.35 6.84 -30.80
N ALA A 606 8.99 7.98 -31.11
CA ALA A 606 10.28 7.98 -31.78
C ALA A 606 11.33 7.35 -30.84
N PRO A 607 12.25 6.51 -31.36
CA PRO A 607 13.35 5.98 -30.56
C PRO A 607 14.26 7.12 -30.09
N ALA A 608 14.84 6.96 -28.89
CA ALA A 608 15.93 7.80 -28.45
C ALA A 608 17.10 7.71 -29.47
N PRO A 609 17.91 8.77 -29.63
CA PRO A 609 19.02 8.74 -30.58
C PRO A 609 20.08 7.71 -30.15
N THR A 610 20.73 7.08 -31.14
CA THR A 610 21.89 6.23 -30.87
C THR A 610 23.06 7.09 -30.42
N ALA A 611 23.69 6.73 -29.31
CA ALA A 611 24.83 7.47 -28.80
C ALA A 611 26.04 7.39 -29.77
N VAL A 612 26.78 8.48 -29.89
CA VAL A 612 28.00 8.60 -30.72
C VAL A 612 29.19 8.98 -29.85
N ASN A 613 30.41 8.64 -30.24
CA ASN A 613 31.59 9.21 -29.59
C ASN A 613 31.78 10.68 -30.00
N SER A 614 32.82 11.35 -29.48
CA SER A 614 33.06 12.77 -29.76
C SER A 614 33.29 13.09 -31.24
N LEU A 615 33.75 12.15 -32.06
CA LEU A 615 33.89 12.36 -33.51
C LEU A 615 32.53 12.51 -34.20
N GLY A 616 31.51 11.81 -33.70
CA GLY A 616 30.14 11.93 -34.19
C GLY A 616 29.46 13.25 -33.83
N LEU A 617 30.11 14.13 -33.08
CA LEU A 617 29.62 15.48 -32.77
C LEU A 617 30.11 16.55 -33.76
N ILE A 618 31.06 16.23 -34.64
CA ILE A 618 31.61 17.19 -35.59
C ILE A 618 30.50 17.69 -36.52
N GLY A 619 30.28 19.00 -36.53
CA GLY A 619 29.23 19.67 -37.31
C GLY A 619 27.89 19.83 -36.58
N THR A 620 27.71 19.21 -35.40
CA THR A 620 26.50 19.38 -34.59
C THR A 620 26.41 20.81 -34.06
N VAL A 621 25.21 21.39 -34.07
CA VAL A 621 24.97 22.75 -33.53
C VAL A 621 24.40 22.65 -32.12
N VAL A 622 25.09 23.24 -31.15
CA VAL A 622 24.64 23.34 -29.75
C VAL A 622 24.73 24.77 -29.26
N GLU A 623 23.71 25.22 -28.54
CA GLU A 623 23.65 26.61 -28.00
C GLU A 623 23.94 27.68 -29.07
N GLY A 624 23.50 27.44 -30.32
CA GLY A 624 23.71 28.33 -31.46
C GLY A 624 25.12 28.30 -32.07
N ARG A 625 26.01 27.39 -31.63
CA ARG A 625 27.39 27.25 -32.12
C ARG A 625 27.64 25.87 -32.72
N THR A 626 28.38 25.81 -33.82
CA THR A 626 28.81 24.55 -34.44
C THR A 626 29.99 23.95 -33.68
N LEU A 627 29.89 22.67 -33.32
CA LEU A 627 30.97 21.88 -32.75
C LEU A 627 31.96 21.47 -33.83
N LEU A 628 33.23 21.82 -33.65
CA LEU A 628 34.33 21.44 -34.53
C LEU A 628 35.55 21.01 -33.70
N PRO A 629 36.51 20.28 -34.26
CA PRO A 629 37.82 20.11 -33.64
C PRO A 629 38.49 21.48 -33.42
N ALA A 630 39.27 21.64 -32.35
CA ALA A 630 39.96 22.90 -32.06
C ALA A 630 40.81 23.40 -33.24
N ALA A 631 41.43 22.48 -33.99
CA ALA A 631 42.23 22.79 -35.17
C ALA A 631 41.43 23.37 -36.36
N GLN A 632 40.09 23.28 -36.34
CA GLN A 632 39.20 23.76 -37.39
C GLN A 632 38.42 25.03 -37.00
N ILE A 633 38.61 25.54 -35.78
CA ILE A 633 37.93 26.75 -35.32
C ILE A 633 38.46 27.96 -36.09
N THR A 634 37.54 28.70 -36.70
CA THR A 634 37.80 29.91 -37.49
C THR A 634 37.02 31.12 -36.98
N ASP A 635 35.85 30.92 -36.37
CA ASP A 635 35.06 31.98 -35.72
C ASP A 635 34.47 31.51 -34.38
N PRO A 636 35.02 31.93 -33.23
CA PRO A 636 34.56 31.53 -31.90
C PRO A 636 33.18 32.10 -31.50
N ASN A 637 32.61 33.02 -32.29
CA ASN A 637 31.25 33.50 -32.04
C ASN A 637 30.19 32.50 -32.53
N THR A 638 30.47 31.82 -33.64
CA THR A 638 29.56 30.84 -34.28
C THR A 638 30.02 29.40 -34.09
N GLN A 639 31.21 29.16 -33.54
CA GLN A 639 31.80 27.83 -33.38
C GLN A 639 32.31 27.61 -31.95
N ILE A 640 32.38 26.36 -31.53
CA ILE A 640 32.98 25.93 -30.26
C ILE A 640 33.76 24.64 -30.48
N SER A 641 34.93 24.52 -29.85
CA SER A 641 35.72 23.30 -29.97
C SER A 641 35.08 22.15 -29.18
N ILE A 642 35.19 20.92 -29.68
CA ILE A 642 34.75 19.71 -28.97
C ILE A 642 35.52 19.58 -27.64
N GLU A 643 36.78 19.99 -27.63
CA GLU A 643 37.67 19.99 -26.49
C GLU A 643 37.19 20.94 -25.38
N ASP A 644 36.84 22.18 -25.75
CA ASP A 644 36.26 23.15 -24.81
C ASP A 644 34.87 22.72 -24.35
N TRP A 645 34.09 22.10 -25.23
CA TRP A 645 32.78 21.55 -24.89
C TRP A 645 32.89 20.43 -23.84
N ALA A 646 33.81 19.48 -24.03
CA ALA A 646 34.08 18.44 -23.04
C ALA A 646 34.50 19.03 -21.68
N ARG A 647 35.37 20.05 -21.67
CA ARG A 647 35.78 20.75 -20.44
C ARG A 647 34.65 21.47 -19.70
N ARG A 648 33.54 21.78 -20.39
CA ARG A 648 32.34 22.34 -19.76
C ARG A 648 31.44 21.27 -19.14
N LEU A 649 31.44 20.06 -19.70
CA LEU A 649 30.53 18.99 -19.28
C LEU A 649 31.08 18.16 -18.12
N PHE A 650 32.41 18.07 -18.00
CA PHE A 650 33.06 17.16 -17.08
C PHE A 650 33.74 17.88 -15.91
N PRO A 651 33.93 17.17 -14.77
CA PRO A 651 34.77 17.64 -13.68
C PRO A 651 36.16 18.07 -14.18
N ALA A 652 36.89 18.85 -13.38
CA ALA A 652 38.24 19.27 -13.72
C ALA A 652 39.11 18.05 -14.09
N GLN A 653 39.83 18.16 -15.20
CA GLN A 653 40.68 17.08 -15.69
C GLN A 653 41.87 16.87 -14.74
N GLY A 654 42.08 15.66 -14.25
CA GLY A 654 43.23 15.35 -13.40
C GLY A 654 43.16 13.96 -12.78
N VAL A 655 44.31 13.44 -12.35
CA VAL A 655 44.37 12.19 -11.58
C VAL A 655 44.03 12.49 -10.12
N PRO A 656 43.03 11.83 -9.52
CA PRO A 656 42.72 12.00 -8.11
C PRO A 656 43.96 11.74 -7.24
N PHE A 657 44.18 12.60 -6.23
CA PHE A 657 45.31 12.44 -5.31
C PHE A 657 45.22 11.13 -4.49
N ASP A 658 44.01 10.79 -4.06
CA ASP A 658 43.67 9.55 -3.37
C ASP A 658 42.22 9.13 -3.71
N GLU A 659 41.71 8.09 -3.04
CA GLU A 659 40.35 7.57 -3.27
C GLU A 659 39.22 8.51 -2.82
N LEU A 660 39.53 9.50 -1.97
CA LEU A 660 38.58 10.46 -1.42
C LEU A 660 38.57 11.78 -2.21
N ASP A 661 39.56 12.01 -3.07
CA ASP A 661 39.63 13.18 -3.93
C ASP A 661 38.56 13.13 -5.03
N ALA A 662 37.54 13.98 -4.88
CA ALA A 662 36.47 14.18 -5.85
C ALA A 662 36.61 15.48 -6.65
N ALA A 663 37.69 16.25 -6.48
CA ALA A 663 37.86 17.55 -7.12
C ALA A 663 38.20 17.43 -8.61
N VAL A 664 38.80 16.29 -9.01
CA VAL A 664 39.21 16.01 -10.39
C VAL A 664 38.68 14.66 -10.87
N TRP A 665 38.65 14.48 -12.19
CA TRP A 665 38.37 13.20 -12.84
C TRP A 665 39.43 12.92 -13.90
N ASP A 666 39.96 11.69 -13.93
CA ASP A 666 41.04 11.29 -14.83
C ASP A 666 40.50 11.01 -16.23
N TRP A 667 39.78 11.93 -16.85
CA TRP A 667 39.38 11.82 -18.26
C TRP A 667 40.45 12.46 -19.18
N THR A 668 40.45 12.12 -20.46
CA THR A 668 41.41 12.69 -21.43
C THR A 668 40.80 12.94 -22.80
N ILE A 669 41.52 13.72 -23.61
CA ILE A 669 41.26 13.92 -25.02
C ILE A 669 42.49 13.41 -25.76
N ASP A 670 42.31 12.34 -26.51
CA ASP A 670 43.32 11.78 -27.40
C ASP A 670 42.96 12.12 -28.86
N TYR A 671 43.92 11.97 -29.77
CA TYR A 671 43.71 12.22 -31.19
C TYR A 671 43.95 10.95 -31.98
N VAL A 672 42.99 10.56 -32.83
CA VAL A 672 43.09 9.32 -33.61
C VAL A 672 44.32 9.38 -34.51
N ASN A 673 45.30 8.50 -34.27
CA ASN A 673 46.60 8.50 -34.95
C ASN A 673 47.34 9.85 -34.92
N GLY A 674 47.10 10.68 -33.90
CA GLY A 674 47.68 12.02 -33.78
C GLY A 674 47.08 13.09 -34.70
N ASP A 675 45.95 12.80 -35.37
CA ASP A 675 45.26 13.79 -36.21
C ASP A 675 44.46 14.80 -35.36
N PRO A 676 44.86 16.08 -35.32
CA PRO A 676 44.17 17.10 -34.51
C PRO A 676 42.74 17.40 -34.98
N ASN A 677 42.32 16.88 -36.13
CA ASN A 677 40.93 16.95 -36.61
C ASN A 677 40.03 15.84 -36.07
N GLN A 678 40.58 14.91 -35.29
CA GLN A 678 39.86 13.75 -34.76
C GLN A 678 40.03 13.65 -33.23
N PRO A 679 39.51 14.62 -32.45
CA PRO A 679 39.57 14.58 -30.99
C PRO A 679 38.61 13.53 -30.43
N LEU A 680 39.17 12.54 -29.74
CA LEU A 680 38.47 11.47 -29.04
C LEU A 680 38.43 11.74 -27.54
N VAL A 681 37.24 11.94 -26.98
CA VAL A 681 37.06 12.13 -25.54
C VAL A 681 36.93 10.77 -24.85
N LEU A 682 37.81 10.53 -23.88
CA LEU A 682 37.96 9.25 -23.19
C LEU A 682 37.78 9.44 -21.67
N GLY A 683 37.13 8.47 -21.03
CA GLY A 683 36.96 8.44 -19.57
C GLY A 683 38.24 8.02 -18.84
N GLU A 684 38.08 7.79 -17.53
CA GLU A 684 39.17 7.26 -16.71
C GLU A 684 39.52 5.81 -17.05
N PRO A 685 40.76 5.37 -16.75
CA PRO A 685 41.17 3.99 -16.95
C PRO A 685 40.24 3.06 -16.17
N GLU A 686 39.77 2.00 -16.83
CA GLU A 686 38.91 1.01 -16.18
C GLU A 686 39.61 0.36 -14.98
N THR A 687 38.86 0.08 -13.92
CA THR A 687 39.37 -0.68 -12.77
C THR A 687 39.82 -2.08 -13.19
N THR A 688 40.87 -2.58 -12.55
CA THR A 688 41.35 -3.96 -12.72
C THR A 688 40.72 -4.91 -11.72
N PHE A 689 40.02 -4.39 -10.71
CA PHE A 689 39.38 -5.19 -9.67
C PHE A 689 38.06 -5.77 -10.18
N THR A 690 37.77 -7.01 -9.78
CA THR A 690 36.47 -7.65 -9.96
C THR A 690 35.88 -7.91 -8.59
N TRP A 691 34.60 -7.60 -8.41
CA TRP A 691 33.86 -7.86 -7.18
C TRP A 691 32.42 -8.27 -7.49
N VAL A 692 31.68 -8.58 -6.43
CA VAL A 692 30.34 -9.17 -6.47
C VAL A 692 29.30 -8.40 -7.30
N ASN A 693 29.50 -7.10 -7.49
CA ASN A 693 28.61 -6.20 -8.23
C ASN A 693 29.18 -5.69 -9.56
N TYR A 694 30.44 -6.02 -9.88
CA TYR A 694 31.08 -5.50 -11.07
C TYR A 694 32.22 -6.38 -11.55
N THR A 695 32.22 -6.62 -12.85
CA THR A 695 33.35 -7.22 -13.56
C THR A 695 33.71 -6.27 -14.71
N PRO A 696 34.96 -5.79 -14.77
CA PRO A 696 35.45 -5.03 -15.91
C PRO A 696 35.23 -5.79 -17.21
N ARG A 697 34.93 -5.09 -18.31
CA ARG A 697 34.60 -5.75 -19.58
C ARG A 697 35.80 -6.58 -20.09
N PRO A 698 35.58 -7.79 -20.64
CA PRO A 698 36.67 -8.56 -21.23
C PRO A 698 37.39 -7.73 -22.32
N GLY A 699 38.70 -7.52 -22.16
CA GLY A 699 39.52 -6.75 -23.11
C GLY A 699 39.65 -5.25 -22.84
N THR A 700 39.01 -4.70 -21.80
CA THR A 700 39.43 -3.41 -21.23
C THR A 700 40.67 -3.65 -20.38
N ARG A 701 41.80 -3.15 -20.85
CA ARG A 701 43.05 -3.09 -20.08
C ARG A 701 43.24 -1.64 -19.60
N PRO A 702 44.04 -1.38 -18.55
CA PRO A 702 44.31 -0.02 -18.08
C PRO A 702 44.84 0.94 -19.17
N ASP A 703 45.45 0.41 -20.24
CA ASP A 703 45.91 1.16 -21.41
C ASP A 703 44.80 1.54 -22.41
N ARG A 704 43.58 1.03 -22.28
CA ARG A 704 42.45 1.32 -23.18
C ARG A 704 41.28 1.94 -22.43
N ARG A 705 41.34 3.26 -22.28
CA ARG A 705 40.29 4.09 -21.71
C ARG A 705 38.97 3.94 -22.50
N PRO A 706 37.82 3.97 -21.84
CA PRO A 706 36.54 3.90 -22.53
C PRO A 706 36.24 5.21 -23.25
N GLU A 707 35.72 5.11 -24.48
CA GLU A 707 35.15 6.26 -25.17
C GLU A 707 33.95 6.79 -24.39
N ILE A 708 33.91 8.11 -24.17
CA ILE A 708 32.72 8.76 -23.67
C ILE A 708 31.74 8.89 -24.82
N MET A 709 30.52 8.42 -24.59
CA MET A 709 29.44 8.48 -25.55
C MET A 709 28.60 9.72 -25.31
N PHE A 710 28.02 10.26 -26.38
CA PHE A 710 27.25 11.49 -26.42
C PHE A 710 25.96 11.29 -27.17
N ASN A 711 24.95 12.03 -26.79
CA ASN A 711 23.72 12.18 -27.55
C ASN A 711 23.97 13.11 -28.74
N PRO A 712 23.81 12.64 -29.99
CA PRO A 712 24.15 13.41 -31.18
C PRO A 712 23.22 14.62 -31.39
N THR A 713 22.07 14.67 -30.72
CA THR A 713 21.09 15.74 -30.92
C THR A 713 21.36 16.98 -30.06
N ASN A 714 22.01 16.80 -28.91
CA ASN A 714 22.27 17.88 -27.95
C ASN A 714 23.73 17.94 -27.46
N ALA A 715 24.58 17.06 -27.99
CA ALA A 715 26.00 16.87 -27.66
C ALA A 715 26.31 16.68 -26.17
N ARG A 716 25.34 16.30 -25.34
CA ARG A 716 25.58 15.92 -23.94
C ARG A 716 26.10 14.51 -23.89
N TYR A 717 26.81 14.18 -22.81
CA TYR A 717 27.20 12.80 -22.59
C TYR A 717 25.95 11.93 -22.38
N ALA A 718 25.99 10.74 -22.95
CA ALA A 718 24.96 9.73 -22.77
C ALA A 718 24.99 9.23 -21.33
N TRP A 719 23.84 9.16 -20.66
CA TRP A 719 23.76 8.69 -19.28
C TRP A 719 23.73 7.15 -19.20
N PRO A 720 24.42 6.50 -18.23
CA PRO A 720 25.40 7.04 -17.30
C PRO A 720 26.81 7.14 -17.91
N VAL A 721 27.60 8.13 -17.46
CA VAL A 721 28.97 8.36 -17.95
C VAL A 721 30.04 7.63 -17.13
N LEU A 722 29.85 7.53 -15.82
CA LEU A 722 30.83 6.94 -14.91
C LEU A 722 30.72 5.41 -14.87
N ARG A 723 31.87 4.76 -14.67
CA ARG A 723 31.96 3.31 -14.45
C ARG A 723 32.42 3.01 -13.02
N PRO A 724 32.02 1.86 -12.43
CA PRO A 724 32.38 1.55 -11.06
C PRO A 724 33.90 1.46 -10.79
N HIS A 725 34.35 2.08 -9.70
CA HIS A 725 35.68 2.03 -9.13
C HIS A 725 35.58 1.79 -7.62
N LEU A 726 35.95 0.58 -7.19
CA LEU A 726 35.80 0.18 -5.80
C LEU A 726 36.48 1.16 -4.83
N GLY A 727 35.70 1.67 -3.87
CA GLY A 727 36.16 2.57 -2.80
C GLY A 727 36.43 4.02 -3.21
N ARG A 728 36.43 4.34 -4.51
CA ARG A 728 36.61 5.71 -4.98
C ARG A 728 35.35 6.54 -4.81
N ARG A 729 35.53 7.81 -4.44
CA ARG A 729 34.46 8.80 -4.40
C ARG A 729 34.13 9.29 -5.82
N PRO A 730 32.85 9.40 -6.21
CA PRO A 730 32.49 9.97 -7.50
C PRO A 730 32.96 11.43 -7.59
N PRO A 731 33.49 11.88 -8.73
CA PRO A 731 33.94 13.25 -8.88
C PRO A 731 32.75 14.22 -8.80
N PHE A 732 32.99 15.43 -8.29
CA PHE A 732 31.98 16.48 -8.23
C PHE A 732 31.57 16.92 -9.64
N ALA A 733 30.33 17.38 -9.80
CA ALA A 733 29.89 18.00 -11.05
C ALA A 733 30.80 19.17 -11.45
N SER A 734 30.89 19.43 -12.75
CA SER A 734 31.62 20.58 -13.30
C SER A 734 31.17 21.91 -12.65
N ASN A 735 32.09 22.85 -12.44
CA ASN A 735 31.79 24.25 -12.02
C ASN A 735 31.00 24.42 -10.70
N GLN A 736 31.34 23.64 -9.69
CA GLN A 736 31.22 23.96 -8.26
C GLN A 736 29.83 24.01 -7.61
N HIS A 737 28.69 23.95 -8.33
CA HIS A 737 27.36 23.97 -7.67
C HIS A 737 26.21 23.18 -8.31
N GLY A 738 26.39 22.47 -9.41
CA GLY A 738 25.35 21.62 -9.97
C GLY A 738 25.12 20.35 -9.15
N GLY A 739 24.10 20.31 -8.28
CA GLY A 739 23.65 19.07 -7.62
C GLY A 739 23.10 17.99 -8.58
N ALA A 740 23.09 18.28 -9.90
CA ALA A 740 22.64 17.40 -10.96
C ALA A 740 23.65 17.48 -12.13
N PRO A 741 24.62 16.55 -12.23
CA PRO A 741 25.72 16.61 -13.20
C PRO A 741 25.30 16.70 -14.67
N TRP A 742 24.10 16.20 -15.00
CA TRP A 742 23.57 16.22 -16.37
C TRP A 742 22.76 17.49 -16.66
N ALA A 743 22.17 18.12 -15.64
CA ALA A 743 21.39 19.34 -15.80
C ALA A 743 22.32 20.51 -16.14
N GLY A 744 21.92 21.37 -17.07
CA GLY A 744 22.70 22.59 -17.34
C GLY A 744 22.71 23.51 -16.11
N GLU A 745 23.75 24.32 -15.96
CA GLU A 745 23.79 25.33 -14.89
C GLU A 745 22.72 26.40 -15.08
N THR A 746 22.37 26.72 -16.32
CA THR A 746 21.46 27.82 -16.66
C THR A 746 20.34 27.38 -17.60
N ALA A 747 19.11 27.76 -17.25
CA ALA A 747 17.86 27.44 -17.92
C ALA A 747 17.52 28.51 -18.98
N THR A 748 17.88 28.23 -20.24
CA THR A 748 17.59 29.11 -21.38
C THR A 748 16.41 28.58 -22.22
N ALA A 749 15.91 29.39 -23.15
CA ALA A 749 14.93 28.94 -24.14
C ALA A 749 15.42 27.74 -24.98
N THR A 750 16.74 27.64 -25.19
CA THR A 750 17.40 26.52 -25.88
C THR A 750 17.92 25.42 -24.95
N ARG A 751 17.87 25.65 -23.62
CA ARG A 751 18.36 24.75 -22.55
C ARG A 751 17.34 24.73 -21.42
N PRO A 752 16.10 24.27 -21.67
CA PRO A 752 15.04 24.37 -20.68
C PRO A 752 15.31 23.53 -19.43
N ASP A 753 16.17 22.52 -19.49
CA ASP A 753 16.53 21.62 -18.40
C ASP A 753 17.55 22.18 -17.39
N GLY A 754 18.02 23.42 -17.59
CA GLY A 754 18.97 24.05 -16.67
C GLY A 754 18.38 24.30 -15.28
N MET A 755 19.26 24.35 -14.27
CA MET A 755 18.88 24.50 -12.86
C MET A 755 18.67 25.95 -12.42
N CYS A 756 19.50 26.89 -12.87
CA CYS A 756 19.36 28.31 -12.53
C CYS A 756 18.68 29.10 -13.66
N PRO A 757 17.76 30.04 -13.39
CA PRO A 757 17.25 30.94 -14.43
C PRO A 757 18.38 31.74 -15.12
N ASP A 758 18.22 32.08 -16.41
CA ASP A 758 19.17 32.91 -17.18
C ASP A 758 19.53 34.26 -16.55
N THR A 759 18.67 34.76 -15.67
CA THR A 759 18.83 36.04 -14.97
C THR A 759 19.39 35.90 -13.56
N ALA A 760 19.69 34.68 -13.11
CA ALA A 760 20.22 34.45 -11.77
C ALA A 760 21.60 35.13 -11.63
N PRO A 761 21.84 35.88 -10.53
CA PRO A 761 23.13 36.51 -10.28
C PRO A 761 24.21 35.43 -10.16
N ASN A 762 25.21 35.51 -11.04
CA ASN A 762 26.30 34.55 -11.11
C ASN A 762 27.31 34.85 -9.98
N ASN A 763 26.98 34.44 -8.75
CA ASN A 763 27.90 34.57 -7.63
C ASN A 763 28.98 33.48 -7.76
N ARG A 764 30.08 33.81 -8.43
CA ARG A 764 31.30 33.00 -8.43
C ARG A 764 31.92 33.03 -7.03
N PHE A 765 31.48 32.14 -6.15
CA PHE A 765 32.24 31.82 -4.95
C PHE A 765 33.39 30.91 -5.38
N TYR A 766 34.57 31.49 -5.62
CA TYR A 766 35.80 30.72 -5.74
C TYR A 766 36.05 29.98 -4.42
N PRO A 767 36.22 28.64 -4.39
CA PRO A 767 36.98 28.01 -3.33
C PRO A 767 38.47 28.25 -3.62
N VAL A 768 39.15 28.71 -2.58
CA VAL A 768 40.62 28.81 -2.48
C VAL A 768 41.24 27.42 -2.56
#